data_AF-A0A7X4K5L8-F1
#
_entry.id   AF-A0A7X4K5L8-F1
#
_cell.length_a   1.000
_cell.length_b   1.000
_cell.length_c   1.000
_cell.angle_alpha   90.00
_cell.angle_beta   90.00
_cell.angle_gamma   90.00
#
_symmetry.space_group_name_H-M   'P 1'
#
loop_
_entity.id
_entity.type
_entity.pdbx_description
1 polymer ?
#
loop_
_entity_poly.entity_id
_entity_poly.type
_entity_poly.pdbx_seq_one_letter_code
_entity_poly.pdbx_strand_id
1 'polypeptide(L)'
;MSMLESGSYEGEAEGLRFEFRVGRDTEGPLRTISADVTRDGAFVASLICEALREEPATGQATGTVRFRGHPDLVSGSLRLEVDGRGIGSFYLAVDLEGNYRDVFAGRLERRGDFMRRLTIEIDGIEGTKPPSTEGFAGRSGLVTIARAFETAGFETTVRVDPFRIKAPDPMRARGYTLAEIHSAMEAASLRDPADGLHVHMFVCSYLAGRDGRGVLGVMYDYEADLNRRPREGVAVFYDHPLLSDPRVPEADRNREYVFTAVHEIGHALNLLHSFDKARPSALSWMQYPHLYPKGYEASRDHDGTSAFWRRFPETFDADELVHLHHASVREIAAGGFPFGTYEDGLSQPFGGPGQPRLTRPGGNPLRAIGGIDLAIASLKRVHQLGEPVFVSARITNATAEPIHFPDALDPAHGYLRLTIRSPSGRTFTYRPPARMCTQAGLVRLPARQEYAGFDGIPLFLGADGPVFTEPGDYEVRAELAGVNGSRVLYSKPATVRIAVPDAPTEDFARRLWDNRGALHALYLRHPLAAHDAWNDIAEAGLPGQHGNTTEGYFDYIAGLGWATPFAPGHGRREYHPDFGKAAEHMRRVDPSGLPQSVRQRVAALCAEQEHEPARLRTFALPHGIAPAGPVPLRAPELMRASVPPGGLFGFLGLDGAVSEEPLDPLQRIVPSLRDEAAFADIVSWNIEHFHNEANWTKIPKIAELIRSFRCDFWALQEVDERSLAELTEAINTGGNVRYGYIAVPGSGQQSGAIFRRDTTRVRVIEPPVDIEAELAQEIRVELSNGKTADRKVFHRRPMFLEVQVSQGAAVFDFRCAIVHLKSTDTKLADTGSSIREASARTLARWIARDRESGSETDYLILGDMNAETARQGLAAFSAENDLALLSLGMREDYGHDALTRVASRRLLDHIVVTRDLVAAMPEEDLGEQLIVRSDLELAAFTKDYSDHIPVAVRFIIGD
;
A
#
# COMPACT_ATOMS: atom_id res chain seq x y z
N MET A 1 -36.01 -22.84 -17.55
CA MET A 1 -34.83 -22.82 -16.68
C MET A 1 -33.69 -22.25 -17.49
N SER A 2 -32.90 -21.33 -16.94
CA SER A 2 -31.71 -20.82 -17.63
C SER A 2 -30.75 -21.96 -17.92
N MET A 3 -30.15 -21.96 -19.12
CA MET A 3 -29.16 -22.96 -19.52
C MET A 3 -27.73 -22.61 -19.08
N LEU A 4 -27.51 -21.39 -18.58
CA LEU A 4 -26.25 -20.97 -17.99
C LEU A 4 -26.29 -21.23 -16.48
N GLU A 5 -25.78 -22.39 -16.07
CA GLU A 5 -25.75 -22.85 -14.68
C GLU A 5 -24.66 -22.15 -13.86
N SER A 6 -24.82 -22.14 -12.53
CA SER A 6 -23.77 -21.65 -11.62
C SER A 6 -22.53 -22.54 -11.70
N GLY A 7 -21.34 -21.95 -11.62
CA GLY A 7 -20.06 -22.68 -11.62
C GLY A 7 -18.99 -22.05 -12.52
N SER A 8 -17.95 -22.84 -12.81
CA SER A 8 -16.83 -22.43 -13.66
C SER A 8 -17.00 -22.88 -15.10
N TYR A 9 -16.56 -22.01 -16.00
CA TYR A 9 -16.54 -22.25 -17.44
C TYR A 9 -15.19 -21.83 -17.99
N GLU A 10 -14.80 -22.44 -19.09
CA GLU A 10 -13.55 -22.15 -19.75
C GLU A 10 -13.79 -21.80 -21.22
N GLY A 11 -13.04 -20.82 -21.69
CA GLY A 11 -12.97 -20.50 -23.11
C GLY A 11 -11.52 -20.27 -23.53
N GLU A 12 -11.25 -20.54 -24.80
CA GLU A 12 -9.97 -20.23 -25.41
C GLU A 12 -10.19 -19.41 -26.68
N ALA A 13 -9.39 -18.36 -26.87
CA ALA A 13 -9.34 -17.58 -28.09
C ALA A 13 -7.94 -16.96 -28.22
N GLU A 14 -7.35 -17.06 -29.41
CA GLU A 14 -6.09 -16.35 -29.74
C GLU A 14 -4.93 -16.57 -28.76
N GLY A 15 -4.79 -17.80 -28.25
CA GLY A 15 -3.75 -18.16 -27.28
C GLY A 15 -3.99 -17.64 -25.86
N LEU A 16 -5.15 -17.04 -25.61
CA LEU A 16 -5.63 -16.67 -24.27
C LEU A 16 -6.60 -17.73 -23.77
N ARG A 17 -6.46 -18.07 -22.48
CA ARG A 17 -7.37 -18.92 -21.73
C ARG A 17 -8.16 -18.08 -20.75
N PHE A 18 -9.49 -18.22 -20.79
CA PHE A 18 -10.45 -17.49 -19.98
C PHE A 18 -11.13 -18.46 -19.02
N GLU A 19 -10.97 -18.25 -17.72
CA GLU A 19 -11.65 -19.02 -16.67
C GLU A 19 -12.79 -18.17 -16.09
N PHE A 20 -13.98 -18.34 -16.65
CA PHE A 20 -15.21 -17.64 -16.25
C PHE A 20 -15.85 -18.29 -15.02
N ARG A 21 -16.48 -17.47 -14.19
CA ARG A 21 -17.21 -17.84 -12.98
C ARG A 21 -18.58 -17.20 -13.02
N VAL A 22 -19.61 -18.03 -13.03
CA VAL A 22 -21.01 -17.61 -13.16
C VAL A 22 -21.70 -17.84 -11.81
N GLY A 23 -22.03 -16.76 -11.11
CA GLY A 23 -22.73 -16.77 -9.82
C GLY A 23 -24.24 -16.58 -9.99
N ARG A 24 -25.05 -17.48 -9.42
CA ARG A 24 -26.53 -17.39 -9.38
C ARG A 24 -27.03 -17.56 -7.95
N ASP A 25 -28.16 -16.95 -7.64
CA ASP A 25 -28.93 -17.35 -6.45
C ASP A 25 -29.44 -18.79 -6.66
N THR A 26 -29.56 -19.60 -5.59
CA THR A 26 -29.73 -21.07 -5.62
C THR A 26 -30.84 -21.58 -6.57
N GLU A 27 -31.88 -20.77 -6.82
CA GLU A 27 -32.89 -20.98 -7.87
C GLU A 27 -33.29 -19.65 -8.57
N GLY A 28 -32.47 -18.60 -8.40
CA GLY A 28 -32.82 -17.21 -8.70
C GLY A 28 -32.13 -16.64 -9.93
N PRO A 29 -32.12 -15.30 -10.08
CA PRO A 29 -31.49 -14.63 -11.20
C PRO A 29 -29.98 -14.77 -11.16
N LEU A 30 -29.37 -14.60 -12.33
CA LEU A 30 -27.94 -14.42 -12.47
C LEU A 30 -27.48 -13.18 -11.67
N ARG A 31 -26.46 -13.35 -10.82
CA ARG A 31 -25.96 -12.32 -9.89
C ARG A 31 -24.71 -11.63 -10.42
N THR A 32 -23.69 -12.43 -10.74
CA THR A 32 -22.34 -11.93 -11.05
C THR A 32 -21.67 -12.86 -12.04
N ILE A 33 -20.91 -12.29 -12.98
CA ILE A 33 -19.95 -13.04 -13.78
C ILE A 33 -18.58 -12.42 -13.58
N SER A 34 -17.54 -13.22 -13.39
CA SER A 34 -16.16 -12.75 -13.45
C SER A 34 -15.31 -13.73 -14.25
N ALA A 35 -14.10 -13.33 -14.65
CA ALA A 35 -13.15 -14.26 -15.24
C ALA A 35 -11.71 -13.89 -14.90
N ASP A 36 -10.81 -14.89 -14.90
CA ASP A 36 -9.37 -14.68 -14.95
C ASP A 36 -8.87 -15.04 -16.35
N VAL A 37 -7.95 -14.24 -16.88
CA VAL A 37 -7.38 -14.37 -18.21
C VAL A 37 -5.90 -14.69 -18.08
N THR A 38 -5.47 -15.74 -18.78
CA THR A 38 -4.07 -16.19 -18.78
C THR A 38 -3.54 -16.41 -20.19
N ARG A 39 -2.23 -16.26 -20.37
CA ARG A 39 -1.49 -16.61 -21.59
C ARG A 39 -0.31 -17.49 -21.20
N ASP A 40 -0.21 -18.68 -21.77
CA ASP A 40 0.85 -19.65 -21.46
C ASP A 40 1.04 -19.90 -19.94
N GLY A 41 -0.06 -19.87 -19.18
CA GLY A 41 -0.08 -20.01 -17.72
C GLY A 41 0.22 -18.74 -16.93
N ALA A 42 0.69 -17.66 -17.56
CA ALA A 42 0.90 -16.37 -16.91
C ALA A 42 -0.41 -15.57 -16.80
N PHE A 43 -0.64 -14.94 -15.65
CA PHE A 43 -1.78 -14.04 -15.43
C PHE A 43 -1.69 -12.79 -16.32
N VAL A 44 -2.78 -12.50 -17.04
CA VAL A 44 -2.91 -11.30 -17.88
C VAL A 44 -3.80 -10.28 -17.20
N ALA A 45 -5.04 -10.66 -16.87
CA ALA A 45 -6.03 -9.78 -16.27
C ALA A 45 -7.11 -10.58 -15.55
N SER A 46 -7.84 -9.91 -14.65
CA SER A 46 -9.14 -10.37 -14.17
C SER A 46 -10.23 -9.44 -14.73
N LEU A 47 -11.46 -9.91 -14.76
CA LEU A 47 -12.60 -9.10 -15.16
C LEU A 47 -13.82 -9.41 -14.31
N ILE A 48 -14.67 -8.41 -14.09
CA ILE A 48 -15.97 -8.56 -13.45
C ILE A 48 -17.05 -7.90 -14.30
N CYS A 49 -18.16 -8.59 -14.46
CA CYS A 49 -19.30 -8.13 -15.24
C CYS A 49 -20.24 -7.32 -14.35
N GLU A 50 -20.40 -6.06 -14.71
CA GLU A 50 -21.32 -5.08 -14.15
C GLU A 50 -22.59 -4.98 -15.01
N ALA A 51 -23.68 -4.48 -14.42
CA ALA A 51 -24.97 -4.24 -15.12
C ALA A 51 -25.51 -5.46 -15.90
N LEU A 52 -25.35 -6.65 -15.31
CA LEU A 52 -25.66 -7.93 -15.91
C LEU A 52 -27.16 -8.11 -16.22
N ARG A 53 -27.46 -8.64 -17.40
CA ARG A 53 -28.82 -8.93 -17.89
C ARG A 53 -28.85 -10.35 -18.46
N GLU A 54 -29.90 -11.09 -18.09
CA GLU A 54 -30.14 -12.46 -18.57
C GLU A 54 -31.43 -12.46 -19.40
N GLU A 55 -31.37 -13.02 -20.61
CA GLU A 55 -32.56 -13.28 -21.43
C GLU A 55 -33.00 -14.74 -21.27
N PRO A 56 -34.10 -15.01 -20.54
CA PRO A 56 -34.47 -16.37 -20.14
C PRO A 56 -34.85 -17.29 -21.30
N ALA A 57 -35.28 -16.72 -22.43
CA ALA A 57 -35.72 -17.47 -23.61
C ALA A 57 -34.55 -18.05 -24.42
N THR A 58 -33.40 -17.38 -24.39
CA THR A 58 -32.20 -17.75 -25.18
C THR A 58 -31.08 -18.32 -24.31
N GLY A 59 -31.15 -18.16 -22.98
CA GLY A 59 -30.07 -18.54 -22.08
C GLY A 59 -28.84 -17.63 -22.20
N GLN A 60 -29.04 -16.44 -22.79
CA GLN A 60 -27.99 -15.47 -23.06
C GLN A 60 -27.82 -14.53 -21.86
N ALA A 61 -26.57 -14.35 -21.42
CA ALA A 61 -26.18 -13.38 -20.40
C ALA A 61 -25.32 -12.30 -21.04
N THR A 62 -25.65 -11.03 -20.80
CA THR A 62 -24.93 -9.86 -21.32
C THR A 62 -24.64 -8.85 -20.22
N GLY A 63 -23.51 -8.17 -20.27
CA GLY A 63 -23.21 -7.08 -19.34
C GLY A 63 -21.96 -6.31 -19.72
N THR A 64 -21.75 -5.18 -19.05
CA THR A 64 -20.54 -4.38 -19.19
C THR A 64 -19.45 -4.99 -18.33
N VAL A 65 -18.21 -5.00 -18.81
CA VAL A 65 -17.10 -5.60 -18.08
C VAL A 65 -16.20 -4.50 -17.56
N ARG A 66 -15.73 -4.63 -16.33
CA ARG A 66 -14.60 -3.88 -15.78
C ARG A 66 -13.41 -4.83 -15.67
N PHE A 67 -12.30 -4.46 -16.28
CA PHE A 67 -11.06 -5.21 -16.16
C PHE A 67 -10.26 -4.76 -14.93
N ARG A 68 -9.45 -5.69 -14.41
CA ARG A 68 -8.67 -5.57 -13.17
C ARG A 68 -7.32 -6.23 -13.36
N GLY A 69 -6.28 -5.70 -12.70
CA GLY A 69 -4.93 -6.26 -12.78
C GLY A 69 -4.19 -6.07 -14.11
N HIS A 70 -4.79 -5.42 -15.12
CA HIS A 70 -4.10 -4.97 -16.34
C HIS A 70 -4.44 -3.50 -16.64
N PRO A 71 -3.45 -2.61 -16.72
CA PRO A 71 -3.68 -1.17 -16.73
C PRO A 71 -4.21 -0.60 -18.06
N ASP A 72 -3.97 -1.27 -19.21
CA ASP A 72 -4.55 -0.89 -20.51
C ASP A 72 -6.00 -1.37 -20.73
N LEU A 73 -6.49 -2.26 -19.87
CA LEU A 73 -7.82 -2.85 -20.01
C LEU A 73 -8.75 -2.14 -19.05
N VAL A 74 -9.69 -1.36 -19.58
CA VAL A 74 -10.56 -0.51 -18.76
C VAL A 74 -11.96 -1.12 -18.70
N SER A 75 -12.61 -1.22 -19.85
CA SER A 75 -13.97 -1.69 -19.96
C SER A 75 -14.17 -2.64 -21.13
N GLY A 76 -15.36 -3.22 -21.21
CA GLY A 76 -15.76 -4.02 -22.34
C GLY A 76 -17.21 -4.44 -22.24
N SER A 77 -17.57 -5.42 -23.05
CA SER A 77 -18.86 -6.09 -22.91
C SER A 77 -18.68 -7.58 -23.00
N LEU A 78 -19.36 -8.31 -22.13
CA LEU A 78 -19.40 -9.76 -22.15
C LEU A 78 -20.76 -10.23 -22.64
N ARG A 79 -20.73 -11.26 -23.48
CA ARG A 79 -21.88 -12.09 -23.80
C ARG A 79 -21.51 -13.56 -23.63
N LEU A 80 -22.24 -14.26 -22.78
CA LEU A 80 -22.21 -15.72 -22.66
C LEU A 80 -23.53 -16.30 -23.15
N GLU A 81 -23.50 -17.42 -23.88
CA GLU A 81 -24.70 -18.07 -24.38
C GLU A 81 -24.52 -19.59 -24.37
N VAL A 82 -25.56 -20.34 -23.99
CA VAL A 82 -25.62 -21.80 -24.09
C VAL A 82 -26.87 -22.17 -24.88
N ASP A 83 -26.69 -22.85 -26.01
CA ASP A 83 -27.80 -23.21 -26.90
C ASP A 83 -28.62 -24.40 -26.36
N GLY A 84 -29.78 -24.67 -26.97
CA GLY A 84 -30.68 -25.78 -26.59
C GLY A 84 -30.10 -27.19 -26.73
N ARG A 85 -28.87 -27.32 -27.24
CA ARG A 85 -28.10 -28.58 -27.34
C ARG A 85 -26.98 -28.64 -26.30
N GLY A 86 -26.86 -27.62 -25.43
CA GLY A 86 -25.82 -27.50 -24.40
C GLY A 86 -24.47 -27.00 -24.94
N ILE A 87 -24.42 -26.43 -26.15
CA ILE A 87 -23.18 -25.88 -26.72
C ILE A 87 -23.04 -24.43 -26.28
N GLY A 88 -22.00 -24.14 -25.51
CA GLY A 88 -21.69 -22.80 -25.02
C GLY A 88 -20.80 -21.98 -25.97
N SER A 89 -21.00 -20.67 -25.99
CA SER A 89 -20.11 -19.70 -26.64
C SER A 89 -19.93 -18.44 -25.78
N PHE A 90 -18.77 -17.80 -25.91
CA PHE A 90 -18.51 -16.50 -25.29
C PHE A 90 -18.09 -15.48 -26.35
N TYR A 91 -18.43 -14.23 -26.08
CA TYR A 91 -17.97 -13.06 -26.83
C TYR A 91 -17.58 -12.00 -25.79
N LEU A 92 -16.29 -11.75 -25.68
CA LEU A 92 -15.74 -10.70 -24.85
C LEU A 92 -15.21 -9.60 -25.76
N ALA A 93 -15.94 -8.50 -25.82
CA ALA A 93 -15.41 -7.28 -26.40
C ALA A 93 -14.57 -6.56 -25.35
N VAL A 94 -13.38 -6.14 -25.74
CA VAL A 94 -12.43 -5.43 -24.91
C VAL A 94 -12.24 -4.05 -25.52
N ASP A 95 -12.58 -3.02 -24.76
CA ASP A 95 -12.31 -1.65 -25.16
C ASP A 95 -10.85 -1.35 -24.78
N LEU A 96 -10.03 -1.13 -25.81
CA LEU A 96 -8.62 -0.76 -25.71
C LEU A 96 -8.47 0.74 -25.95
N GLU A 97 -7.32 1.28 -25.55
CA GLU A 97 -7.00 2.68 -25.79
C GLU A 97 -7.15 3.10 -27.26
N GLY A 98 -7.68 4.29 -27.50
CA GLY A 98 -7.85 4.84 -28.86
C GLY A 98 -9.15 4.43 -29.57
N ASN A 99 -10.18 4.03 -28.82
CA ASN A 99 -11.47 3.52 -29.34
C ASN A 99 -11.34 2.25 -30.20
N TYR A 100 -10.23 1.53 -30.04
CA TYR A 100 -10.10 0.21 -30.63
C TYR A 100 -10.87 -0.78 -29.77
N ARG A 101 -11.74 -1.53 -30.41
CA ARG A 101 -12.51 -2.59 -29.75
C ARG A 101 -12.07 -3.90 -30.36
N ASP A 102 -11.43 -4.71 -29.54
CA ASP A 102 -11.12 -6.08 -29.91
C ASP A 102 -12.21 -7.02 -29.41
N VAL A 103 -12.37 -8.17 -30.06
CA VAL A 103 -13.41 -9.14 -29.71
C VAL A 103 -12.81 -10.54 -29.68
N PHE A 104 -12.70 -11.07 -28.47
CA PHE A 104 -12.40 -12.48 -28.27
C PHE A 104 -13.69 -13.27 -28.30
N ALA A 105 -13.78 -14.23 -29.20
CA ALA A 105 -14.91 -15.14 -29.28
C ALA A 105 -14.42 -16.57 -29.38
N GLY A 106 -15.09 -17.47 -28.65
CA GLY A 106 -14.70 -18.86 -28.62
C GLY A 106 -15.81 -19.74 -28.06
N ARG A 107 -15.52 -21.05 -28.03
CA ARG A 107 -16.37 -22.02 -27.36
C ARG A 107 -16.30 -21.78 -25.85
N LEU A 108 -17.45 -21.88 -25.19
CA LEU A 108 -17.55 -21.86 -23.74
C LEU A 108 -17.87 -23.27 -23.26
N GLU A 109 -16.99 -23.85 -22.45
CA GLU A 109 -17.12 -25.21 -21.92
C GLU A 109 -17.30 -25.14 -20.41
N ARG A 110 -18.37 -25.75 -19.90
CA ARG A 110 -18.56 -25.88 -18.45
C ARG A 110 -17.50 -26.81 -17.87
N ARG A 111 -16.81 -26.39 -16.82
CA ARG A 111 -15.79 -27.19 -16.13
C ARG A 111 -16.34 -27.89 -14.90
N GLY A 112 -17.19 -27.23 -14.14
CA GLY A 112 -17.84 -27.86 -12.99
C GLY A 112 -18.66 -26.88 -12.16
N ASP A 113 -19.17 -27.39 -11.05
CA ASP A 113 -20.06 -26.66 -10.13
C ASP A 113 -19.29 -25.65 -9.25
N PHE A 114 -17.98 -25.86 -9.09
CA PHE A 114 -17.11 -25.01 -8.28
C PHE A 114 -16.66 -23.77 -9.06
N MET A 115 -16.54 -22.65 -8.35
CA MET A 115 -16.10 -21.35 -8.88
C MET A 115 -14.58 -21.24 -9.00
N ARG A 116 -13.84 -21.85 -8.07
CA ARG A 116 -12.38 -21.74 -8.00
C ARG A 116 -11.76 -23.03 -7.47
N ARG A 117 -10.46 -23.21 -7.72
CA ARG A 117 -9.64 -24.25 -7.10
C ARG A 117 -8.86 -23.68 -5.92
N LEU A 118 -8.84 -24.39 -4.81
CA LEU A 118 -8.06 -24.04 -3.62
C LEU A 118 -7.27 -25.26 -3.12
N THR A 119 -5.96 -25.11 -3.03
CA THR A 119 -5.09 -26.07 -2.36
C THR A 119 -4.76 -25.55 -0.97
N ILE A 120 -4.99 -26.38 0.04
CA ILE A 120 -4.65 -26.10 1.43
C ILE A 120 -3.57 -27.10 1.83
N GLU A 121 -2.38 -26.60 2.15
CA GLU A 121 -1.28 -27.41 2.64
C GLU A 121 -1.15 -27.21 4.15
N ILE A 122 -1.27 -28.30 4.90
CA ILE A 122 -1.20 -28.30 6.36
C ILE A 122 0.05 -29.07 6.77
N ASP A 123 0.94 -28.40 7.47
CA ASP A 123 2.07 -29.02 8.15
C ASP A 123 2.13 -28.53 9.60
N GLY A 124 3.19 -28.91 10.31
CA GLY A 124 3.33 -28.58 11.70
C GLY A 124 4.44 -29.33 12.40
N ILE A 125 4.47 -29.13 13.71
CA ILE A 125 5.49 -29.71 14.58
C ILE A 125 5.12 -31.14 15.01
N GLU A 126 6.11 -32.02 15.07
CA GLU A 126 5.96 -33.37 15.63
C GLU A 126 5.31 -33.33 17.04
N GLY A 127 4.17 -34.00 17.17
CA GLY A 127 3.42 -34.11 18.44
C GLY A 127 2.26 -33.12 18.58
N THR A 128 2.08 -32.16 17.66
CA THR A 128 0.79 -31.51 17.47
C THR A 128 -0.09 -32.38 16.56
N LYS A 129 -1.38 -32.04 16.46
CA LYS A 129 -2.31 -32.72 15.56
C LYS A 129 -2.84 -31.71 14.55
N PRO A 130 -2.98 -32.07 13.26
CA PRO A 130 -3.70 -31.22 12.32
C PRO A 130 -5.15 -31.02 12.79
N PRO A 131 -5.84 -29.97 12.32
CA PRO A 131 -7.29 -29.88 12.43
C PRO A 131 -7.92 -31.20 11.99
N SER A 132 -8.98 -31.62 12.69
CA SER A 132 -9.63 -32.91 12.42
C SER A 132 -9.98 -33.03 10.94
N THR A 133 -9.31 -33.93 10.23
CA THR A 133 -9.68 -34.32 8.86
C THR A 133 -11.03 -35.02 8.85
N GLU A 134 -11.42 -35.60 9.98
CA GLU A 134 -12.73 -36.20 10.21
C GLU A 134 -13.82 -35.15 10.47
N GLY A 135 -13.47 -33.89 10.73
CA GLY A 135 -14.44 -32.80 10.90
C GLY A 135 -15.28 -32.87 12.18
N PHE A 136 -16.45 -32.24 12.12
CA PHE A 136 -17.49 -32.29 13.16
C PHE A 136 -18.89 -32.52 12.55
N ALA A 137 -19.83 -33.03 13.34
CA ALA A 137 -21.22 -33.21 12.89
C ALA A 137 -21.92 -31.84 12.78
N GLY A 138 -22.15 -31.39 11.55
CA GLY A 138 -22.94 -30.21 11.23
C GLY A 138 -24.39 -30.53 10.92
N ARG A 139 -25.14 -29.51 10.52
CA ARG A 139 -26.59 -29.57 10.25
C ARG A 139 -26.93 -30.45 9.05
N SER A 140 -26.13 -30.35 8.00
CA SER A 140 -26.33 -31.07 6.73
C SER A 140 -25.41 -32.27 6.57
N GLY A 141 -24.72 -32.69 7.64
CA GLY A 141 -23.77 -33.80 7.62
C GLY A 141 -22.43 -33.41 8.21
N LEU A 142 -21.39 -34.14 7.84
CA LEU A 142 -20.03 -33.93 8.32
C LEU A 142 -19.43 -32.63 7.75
N VAL A 143 -18.87 -31.78 8.62
CA VAL A 143 -18.20 -30.54 8.24
C VAL A 143 -16.70 -30.68 8.50
N THR A 144 -15.93 -30.71 7.42
CA THR A 144 -14.46 -30.68 7.40
C THR A 144 -13.97 -29.35 6.81
N ILE A 145 -12.67 -29.07 6.87
CA ILE A 145 -12.08 -27.90 6.18
C ILE A 145 -12.41 -27.94 4.68
N ALA A 146 -12.19 -29.08 4.03
CA ALA A 146 -12.52 -29.26 2.62
C ALA A 146 -14.01 -28.97 2.36
N ARG A 147 -14.90 -29.54 3.20
CA ARG A 147 -16.34 -29.35 3.02
C ARG A 147 -16.78 -27.90 3.23
N ALA A 148 -16.15 -27.17 4.14
CA ALA A 148 -16.45 -25.75 4.37
C ALA A 148 -16.15 -24.92 3.12
N PHE A 149 -14.99 -25.13 2.48
CA PHE A 149 -14.62 -24.44 1.25
C PHE A 149 -15.36 -24.96 0.00
N GLU A 150 -15.68 -26.25 -0.08
CA GLU A 150 -16.61 -26.78 -1.10
C GLU A 150 -17.99 -26.14 -1.02
N THR A 151 -18.53 -25.98 0.20
CA THR A 151 -19.79 -25.27 0.45
C THR A 151 -19.68 -23.80 0.06
N ALA A 152 -18.49 -23.22 0.21
CA ALA A 152 -18.15 -21.89 -0.26
C ALA A 152 -17.82 -21.84 -1.76
N GLY A 153 -18.03 -22.91 -2.53
CA GLY A 153 -17.86 -22.92 -3.98
C GLY A 153 -16.44 -23.19 -4.48
N PHE A 154 -15.54 -23.74 -3.67
CA PHE A 154 -14.19 -24.14 -4.09
C PHE A 154 -14.06 -25.65 -4.32
N GLU A 155 -13.44 -26.02 -5.43
CA GLU A 155 -12.85 -27.34 -5.58
C GLU A 155 -11.60 -27.39 -4.69
N THR A 156 -11.71 -28.09 -3.56
CA THR A 156 -10.73 -27.98 -2.48
C THR A 156 -9.87 -29.23 -2.38
N THR A 157 -8.55 -29.06 -2.43
CA THR A 157 -7.58 -30.12 -2.14
C THR A 157 -6.87 -29.82 -0.82
N VAL A 158 -7.06 -30.68 0.18
CA VAL A 158 -6.33 -30.59 1.45
C VAL A 158 -5.19 -31.60 1.44
N ARG A 159 -3.96 -31.12 1.62
CA ARG A 159 -2.75 -31.93 1.76
C ARG A 159 -2.23 -31.78 3.17
N VAL A 160 -2.12 -32.89 3.90
CA VAL A 160 -1.54 -32.89 5.25
C VAL A 160 -0.16 -33.54 5.16
N ASP A 161 0.88 -32.74 5.32
CA ASP A 161 2.25 -33.23 5.42
C ASP A 161 2.46 -33.93 6.78
N PRO A 162 3.36 -34.91 6.90
CA PRO A 162 3.47 -35.78 8.08
C PRO A 162 4.12 -35.14 9.33
N PHE A 163 3.96 -33.83 9.56
CA PHE A 163 4.43 -33.07 10.73
C PHE A 163 5.87 -33.45 11.13
N ARG A 164 6.78 -33.42 10.16
CA ARG A 164 8.15 -33.96 10.29
C ARG A 164 9.10 -33.07 11.08
N ILE A 165 8.70 -31.82 11.35
CA ILE A 165 9.56 -30.85 12.00
C ILE A 165 9.63 -31.20 13.48
N LYS A 166 10.80 -31.68 13.92
CA LYS A 166 11.05 -31.96 15.33
C LYS A 166 11.48 -30.68 16.03
N ALA A 167 10.66 -30.17 16.93
CA ALA A 167 11.06 -29.07 17.79
C ALA A 167 11.91 -29.59 18.97
N PRO A 168 13.02 -28.93 19.32
CA PRO A 168 13.74 -29.21 20.56
C PRO A 168 12.82 -29.11 21.79
N ASP A 169 13.02 -29.98 22.80
CA ASP A 169 12.18 -30.01 24.01
C ASP A 169 12.00 -28.63 24.71
N PRO A 170 13.02 -27.77 24.82
CA PRO A 170 12.85 -26.44 25.42
C PRO A 170 11.89 -25.53 24.64
N MET A 171 11.84 -25.66 23.31
CA MET A 171 10.92 -24.92 22.44
C MET A 171 9.48 -25.39 22.68
N ARG A 172 9.26 -26.71 22.75
CA ARG A 172 7.95 -27.29 23.08
C ARG A 172 7.45 -26.85 24.46
N ALA A 173 8.35 -26.74 25.43
CA ALA A 173 8.02 -26.34 26.80
C ALA A 173 7.68 -24.85 26.96
N ARG A 174 8.26 -23.96 26.12
CA ARG A 174 8.01 -22.51 26.19
C ARG A 174 6.95 -21.99 25.21
N GLY A 175 6.62 -22.77 24.18
CA GLY A 175 5.85 -22.33 23.02
C GLY A 175 6.74 -21.78 21.90
N TYR A 176 6.13 -21.32 20.81
CA TYR A 176 6.83 -20.90 19.59
C TYR A 176 6.87 -19.37 19.50
N THR A 177 8.03 -18.80 19.21
CA THR A 177 8.14 -17.36 18.92
C THR A 177 7.65 -17.04 17.52
N LEU A 178 7.30 -15.79 17.25
CA LEU A 178 7.00 -15.33 15.90
C LEU A 178 8.16 -15.64 14.94
N ALA A 179 9.41 -15.46 15.35
CA ALA A 179 10.58 -15.75 14.51
C ALA A 179 10.64 -17.21 14.03
N GLU A 180 10.34 -18.15 14.93
CA GLU A 180 10.37 -19.57 14.62
C GLU A 180 9.20 -19.99 13.72
N ILE A 181 8.01 -19.43 13.97
CA ILE A 181 6.82 -19.68 13.17
C ILE A 181 7.05 -19.14 11.75
N HIS A 182 7.51 -17.89 11.64
CA HIS A 182 7.79 -17.26 10.37
C HIS A 182 8.83 -18.04 9.57
N SER A 183 9.98 -18.38 10.18
CA SER A 183 11.01 -19.16 9.49
C SER A 183 10.53 -20.55 9.05
N ALA A 184 9.60 -21.16 9.78
CA ALA A 184 9.03 -22.44 9.38
C ALA A 184 8.09 -22.30 8.18
N MET A 185 7.29 -21.23 8.14
CA MET A 185 6.40 -20.90 7.02
C MET A 185 7.19 -20.53 5.76
N GLU A 186 8.24 -19.71 5.86
CA GLU A 186 9.12 -19.39 4.72
C GLU A 186 9.73 -20.66 4.10
N ALA A 187 10.20 -21.59 4.93
CA ALA A 187 10.81 -22.84 4.46
C ALA A 187 9.80 -23.74 3.71
N ALA A 188 8.52 -23.62 4.01
CA ALA A 188 7.45 -24.32 3.31
C ALA A 188 6.99 -23.59 2.02
N SER A 189 7.06 -22.26 2.00
CA SER A 189 6.61 -21.36 0.92
C SER A 189 7.42 -21.49 -0.40
N LEU A 190 8.64 -22.07 -0.37
CA LEU A 190 9.51 -22.26 -1.55
C LEU A 190 9.05 -23.35 -2.55
N ARG A 191 7.87 -23.95 -2.38
CA ARG A 191 7.29 -24.93 -3.32
C ARG A 191 6.41 -24.18 -4.34
N ASP A 192 6.59 -24.43 -5.64
CA ASP A 192 5.74 -23.83 -6.67
C ASP A 192 4.25 -24.15 -6.39
N PRO A 193 3.36 -23.14 -6.26
CA PRO A 193 1.95 -23.41 -6.17
C PRO A 193 1.47 -24.02 -7.50
N ALA A 194 0.83 -25.19 -7.42
CA ALA A 194 0.14 -25.79 -8.56
C ALA A 194 -1.06 -24.92 -9.00
N ASP A 195 -1.46 -25.01 -10.26
CA ASP A 195 -2.58 -24.28 -10.92
C ASP A 195 -3.79 -23.94 -10.01
N GLY A 196 -3.76 -22.80 -9.30
CA GLY A 196 -4.87 -22.34 -8.45
C GLY A 196 -4.45 -21.50 -7.24
N LEU A 197 -5.42 -21.20 -6.36
CA LEU A 197 -5.12 -20.57 -5.08
C LEU A 197 -4.46 -21.58 -4.15
N HIS A 198 -3.45 -21.14 -3.41
CA HIS A 198 -2.73 -21.97 -2.44
C HIS A 198 -2.64 -21.23 -1.11
N VAL A 199 -2.91 -21.94 -0.01
CA VAL A 199 -2.75 -21.43 1.35
C VAL A 199 -1.97 -22.47 2.17
N HIS A 200 -0.90 -22.01 2.81
CA HIS A 200 -0.14 -22.80 3.77
C HIS A 200 -0.65 -22.57 5.20
N MET A 201 -0.86 -23.64 5.95
CA MET A 201 -1.24 -23.62 7.36
C MET A 201 -0.21 -24.37 8.19
N PHE A 202 0.44 -23.66 9.11
CA PHE A 202 1.42 -24.22 10.03
C PHE A 202 0.82 -24.47 11.42
N VAL A 203 0.84 -25.71 11.90
CA VAL A 203 0.30 -26.08 13.21
C VAL A 203 1.39 -26.22 14.28
N CYS A 204 1.28 -25.43 15.34
CA CYS A 204 2.17 -25.49 16.51
C CYS A 204 1.37 -25.51 17.82
N SER A 205 2.04 -25.58 18.98
CA SER A 205 1.34 -25.74 20.27
C SER A 205 0.65 -24.45 20.72
N TYR A 206 1.42 -23.44 21.12
CA TYR A 206 0.95 -22.12 21.53
C TYR A 206 2.03 -21.08 21.25
N LEU A 207 1.61 -19.82 21.11
CA LEU A 207 2.52 -18.70 20.95
C LEU A 207 3.29 -18.47 22.27
N ALA A 208 4.61 -18.30 22.18
CA ALA A 208 5.45 -18.00 23.33
C ALA A 208 5.12 -16.61 23.88
N GLY A 209 5.08 -16.48 25.21
CA GLY A 209 4.81 -15.22 25.90
C GLY A 209 3.63 -15.32 26.86
N ARG A 210 3.40 -14.23 27.61
CA ARG A 210 2.38 -14.16 28.67
C ARG A 210 0.97 -14.42 28.12
N ASP A 211 0.64 -13.79 27.00
CA ASP A 211 -0.72 -13.78 26.45
C ASP A 211 -0.88 -14.76 25.26
N GLY A 212 0.21 -15.42 24.85
CA GLY A 212 0.22 -16.29 23.69
C GLY A 212 -0.66 -17.54 23.79
N ARG A 213 -1.12 -17.88 25.01
CA ARG A 213 -2.12 -18.95 25.23
C ARG A 213 -3.54 -18.55 24.84
N GLY A 214 -3.83 -17.26 24.66
CA GLY A 214 -5.11 -16.74 24.18
C GLY A 214 -5.13 -16.45 22.68
N VAL A 215 -4.05 -16.78 21.96
CA VAL A 215 -3.95 -16.61 20.52
C VAL A 215 -4.34 -17.91 19.83
N LEU A 216 -5.27 -17.82 18.87
CA LEU A 216 -5.78 -18.93 18.07
C LEU A 216 -5.02 -19.07 16.75
N GLY A 217 -4.66 -17.93 16.15
CA GLY A 217 -3.88 -17.92 14.92
C GLY A 217 -3.05 -16.66 14.72
N VAL A 218 -2.05 -16.76 13.85
CA VAL A 218 -1.15 -15.67 13.43
C VAL A 218 -1.04 -15.66 11.92
N MET A 219 -1.05 -14.46 11.33
CA MET A 219 -0.76 -14.22 9.93
C MET A 219 0.26 -13.10 9.79
N TYR A 220 1.21 -13.25 8.88
CA TYR A 220 2.19 -12.21 8.55
C TYR A 220 1.67 -11.35 7.38
N ASP A 221 1.77 -10.03 7.53
CA ASP A 221 1.25 -9.03 6.59
C ASP A 221 2.23 -7.85 6.55
N TYR A 222 3.40 -8.06 5.93
CA TYR A 222 4.49 -7.08 5.84
C TYR A 222 4.93 -6.89 4.37
N GLU A 223 4.76 -5.69 3.83
CA GLU A 223 5.27 -5.26 2.51
C GLU A 223 6.72 -4.79 2.60
N ALA A 224 7.61 -5.76 2.76
CA ALA A 224 9.00 -5.74 2.29
C ALA A 224 9.63 -7.11 2.57
N ASP A 225 8.87 -8.18 2.35
CA ASP A 225 9.31 -9.55 2.48
C ASP A 225 10.30 -9.94 1.34
N LEU A 226 11.31 -10.73 1.71
CA LEU A 226 12.25 -11.43 0.83
C LEU A 226 11.59 -12.57 0.04
N ASN A 227 10.31 -12.92 0.29
CA ASN A 227 9.49 -13.78 -0.57
C ASN A 227 8.39 -13.04 -1.36
N ARG A 228 8.32 -11.70 -1.35
CA ARG A 228 7.37 -10.90 -2.16
C ARG A 228 5.90 -11.32 -2.01
N ARG A 229 5.49 -11.90 -0.87
CA ARG A 229 4.16 -12.49 -0.71
C ARG A 229 3.51 -12.12 0.65
N PRO A 230 2.77 -11.01 0.77
CA PRO A 230 1.96 -10.75 1.97
C PRO A 230 0.91 -11.87 2.17
N ARG A 231 0.59 -12.26 3.40
CA ARG A 231 -0.38 -13.34 3.68
C ARG A 231 0.01 -14.71 3.12
N GLU A 232 1.31 -15.01 3.00
CA GLU A 232 1.83 -16.29 2.46
C GLU A 232 1.33 -17.56 3.18
N GLY A 233 0.75 -17.43 4.38
CA GLY A 233 0.08 -18.50 5.09
C GLY A 233 -0.42 -18.06 6.47
N VAL A 234 -0.90 -19.01 7.25
CA VAL A 234 -1.34 -18.81 8.64
C VAL A 234 -0.74 -19.85 9.58
N ALA A 235 -0.53 -19.47 10.84
CA ALA A 235 -0.22 -20.41 11.91
C ALA A 235 -1.43 -20.60 12.82
N VAL A 236 -1.67 -21.84 13.28
CA VAL A 236 -2.75 -22.20 14.22
C VAL A 236 -2.18 -22.91 15.45
N PHE A 237 -2.73 -22.60 16.63
CA PHE A 237 -2.23 -23.08 17.92
C PHE A 237 -3.10 -24.21 18.52
N TYR A 238 -2.65 -25.45 18.34
CA TYR A 238 -3.35 -26.67 18.77
C TYR A 238 -3.61 -26.74 20.28
N ASP A 239 -2.67 -26.28 21.10
CA ASP A 239 -2.76 -26.37 22.57
C ASP A 239 -3.60 -25.24 23.18
N HIS A 240 -4.22 -24.37 22.37
CA HIS A 240 -5.16 -23.36 22.86
C HIS A 240 -6.29 -24.04 23.67
N PRO A 241 -6.71 -23.50 24.84
CA PRO A 241 -7.69 -24.16 25.71
C PRO A 241 -9.02 -24.53 25.02
N LEU A 242 -9.48 -23.74 24.05
CA LEU A 242 -10.68 -24.09 23.26
C LEU A 242 -10.52 -25.39 22.45
N LEU A 243 -9.29 -25.73 22.06
CA LEU A 243 -8.99 -26.81 21.13
C LEU A 243 -8.43 -28.05 21.86
N SER A 244 -7.79 -27.85 23.01
CA SER A 244 -7.04 -28.90 23.72
C SER A 244 -7.59 -29.29 25.09
N ASP A 245 -8.47 -28.48 25.72
CA ASP A 245 -8.90 -28.74 27.11
C ASP A 245 -9.71 -30.04 27.21
N PRO A 246 -9.21 -31.08 27.91
CA PRO A 246 -9.88 -32.38 27.98
C PRO A 246 -11.24 -32.33 28.67
N ARG A 247 -11.57 -31.23 29.38
CA ARG A 247 -12.87 -31.01 30.02
C ARG A 247 -13.96 -30.60 29.03
N VAL A 248 -13.57 -30.05 27.87
CA VAL A 248 -14.49 -29.73 26.77
C VAL A 248 -14.73 -31.02 25.97
N PRO A 249 -15.98 -31.38 25.61
CA PRO A 249 -16.24 -32.56 24.79
C PRO A 249 -15.42 -32.57 23.50
N GLU A 250 -14.92 -33.74 23.10
CA GLU A 250 -14.09 -33.87 21.89
C GLU A 250 -14.79 -33.35 20.63
N ALA A 251 -16.09 -33.58 20.50
CA ALA A 251 -16.89 -33.06 19.39
C ALA A 251 -16.91 -31.52 19.35
N ASP A 252 -16.96 -30.86 20.52
CA ASP A 252 -16.91 -29.40 20.60
C ASP A 252 -15.51 -28.89 20.25
N ARG A 253 -14.44 -29.54 20.76
CA ARG A 253 -13.06 -29.18 20.41
C ARG A 253 -12.79 -29.34 18.91
N ASN A 254 -13.26 -30.42 18.30
CA ASN A 254 -13.14 -30.64 16.85
C ASN A 254 -13.89 -29.58 16.06
N ARG A 255 -15.08 -29.17 16.51
CA ARG A 255 -15.85 -28.08 15.91
C ARG A 255 -15.08 -26.75 15.97
N GLU A 256 -14.59 -26.37 17.15
CA GLU A 256 -13.83 -25.13 17.32
C GLU A 256 -12.52 -25.17 16.51
N TYR A 257 -11.88 -26.34 16.37
CA TYR A 257 -10.64 -26.46 15.61
C TYR A 257 -10.87 -26.30 14.11
N VAL A 258 -11.89 -26.96 13.55
CA VAL A 258 -12.28 -26.76 12.15
C VAL A 258 -12.70 -25.31 11.91
N PHE A 259 -13.47 -24.72 12.82
CA PHE A 259 -13.88 -23.32 12.72
C PHE A 259 -12.68 -22.37 12.69
N THR A 260 -11.75 -22.53 13.63
CA THR A 260 -10.52 -21.73 13.70
C THR A 260 -9.71 -21.91 12.42
N ALA A 261 -9.53 -23.13 11.94
CA ALA A 261 -8.77 -23.38 10.72
C ALA A 261 -9.40 -22.69 9.49
N VAL A 262 -10.71 -22.79 9.31
CA VAL A 262 -11.41 -22.13 8.20
C VAL A 262 -11.37 -20.60 8.35
N HIS A 263 -11.46 -20.08 9.58
CA HIS A 263 -11.34 -18.66 9.90
C HIS A 263 -9.96 -18.09 9.52
N GLU A 264 -8.88 -18.73 9.95
CA GLU A 264 -7.52 -18.28 9.63
C GLU A 264 -7.24 -18.39 8.13
N ILE A 265 -7.69 -19.44 7.45
CA ILE A 265 -7.59 -19.53 5.98
C ILE A 265 -8.40 -18.40 5.32
N GLY A 266 -9.54 -18.01 5.89
CA GLY A 266 -10.28 -16.83 5.45
C GLY A 266 -9.46 -15.54 5.50
N HIS A 267 -8.66 -15.33 6.56
CA HIS A 267 -7.72 -14.19 6.61
C HIS A 267 -6.63 -14.29 5.54
N ALA A 268 -6.06 -15.48 5.30
CA ALA A 268 -5.12 -15.70 4.19
C ALA A 268 -5.76 -15.45 2.83
N LEU A 269 -7.09 -15.60 2.68
CA LEU A 269 -7.88 -15.23 1.50
C LEU A 269 -8.41 -13.78 1.56
N ASN A 270 -7.80 -12.93 2.38
CA ASN A 270 -8.05 -11.50 2.50
C ASN A 270 -9.44 -11.12 3.08
N LEU A 271 -10.05 -11.99 3.89
CA LEU A 271 -11.30 -11.65 4.61
C LEU A 271 -11.04 -11.01 5.98
N LEU A 272 -11.69 -9.88 6.25
CA LEU A 272 -11.77 -9.27 7.59
C LEU A 272 -12.83 -9.96 8.46
N HIS A 273 -12.74 -9.77 9.79
CA HIS A 273 -13.79 -10.22 10.69
C HIS A 273 -15.14 -9.59 10.34
N SER A 274 -16.23 -10.31 10.59
CA SER A 274 -17.57 -9.81 10.33
C SER A 274 -17.89 -8.50 11.07
N PHE A 275 -17.42 -8.35 12.30
CA PHE A 275 -17.61 -7.12 13.10
C PHE A 275 -16.75 -5.94 12.64
N ASP A 276 -15.58 -6.20 12.03
CA ASP A 276 -14.76 -5.15 11.42
C ASP A 276 -15.48 -4.54 10.22
N LYS A 277 -16.16 -5.37 9.43
CA LYS A 277 -16.97 -4.98 8.27
C LYS A 277 -18.34 -4.38 8.62
N ALA A 278 -18.51 -3.88 9.85
CA ALA A 278 -19.76 -3.34 10.37
C ALA A 278 -20.96 -4.33 10.34
N ARG A 279 -20.69 -5.63 10.30
CA ARG A 279 -21.69 -6.72 10.28
C ARG A 279 -21.55 -7.66 11.50
N PRO A 280 -21.64 -7.14 12.74
CA PRO A 280 -21.43 -7.93 13.94
C PRO A 280 -22.46 -9.05 14.14
N SER A 281 -23.58 -9.02 13.41
CA SER A 281 -24.62 -10.04 13.41
C SER A 281 -24.53 -11.03 12.24
N ALA A 282 -23.46 -10.99 11.43
CA ALA A 282 -23.27 -11.98 10.38
C ALA A 282 -23.01 -13.36 10.98
N LEU A 283 -23.60 -14.38 10.35
CA LEU A 283 -23.38 -15.80 10.64
C LEU A 283 -22.38 -16.32 9.61
N SER A 284 -21.10 -16.17 9.92
CA SER A 284 -19.98 -16.47 9.03
C SER A 284 -18.85 -17.17 9.80
N TRP A 285 -18.01 -17.91 9.08
CA TRP A 285 -16.71 -18.35 9.56
C TRP A 285 -15.85 -17.19 10.08
N MET A 286 -15.98 -15.97 9.54
CA MET A 286 -15.22 -14.77 9.95
C MET A 286 -15.78 -14.07 11.20
N GLN A 287 -16.69 -14.71 11.93
CA GLN A 287 -17.26 -14.20 13.17
C GLN A 287 -16.53 -14.78 14.38
N TYR A 288 -16.51 -14.05 15.50
CA TYR A 288 -16.20 -14.64 16.80
C TYR A 288 -17.50 -15.12 17.44
N PRO A 289 -17.71 -16.44 17.64
CA PRO A 289 -18.97 -16.98 18.15
C PRO A 289 -19.43 -16.30 19.45
N HIS A 290 -18.48 -16.04 20.36
CA HIS A 290 -18.75 -15.40 21.64
C HIS A 290 -19.16 -13.92 21.51
N LEU A 291 -18.77 -13.21 20.44
CA LEU A 291 -19.14 -11.80 20.20
C LEU A 291 -20.47 -11.64 19.45
N TYR A 292 -20.97 -12.69 18.80
CA TYR A 292 -22.22 -12.63 18.03
C TYR A 292 -23.44 -12.28 18.91
N PRO A 293 -24.39 -11.44 18.46
CA PRO A 293 -24.43 -10.66 17.22
C PRO A 293 -23.91 -9.22 17.40
N LYS A 294 -23.16 -8.96 18.48
CA LYS A 294 -22.82 -7.61 18.93
C LYS A 294 -21.43 -7.18 18.50
N GLY A 295 -20.51 -8.10 18.18
CA GLY A 295 -19.14 -7.75 17.81
C GLY A 295 -18.46 -6.98 18.94
N TYR A 296 -17.80 -5.87 18.61
CA TYR A 296 -17.26 -4.93 19.60
C TYR A 296 -18.32 -4.38 20.58
N GLU A 297 -19.62 -4.51 20.31
CA GLU A 297 -20.69 -4.13 21.23
C GLU A 297 -21.04 -5.17 22.30
N ALA A 298 -20.37 -6.33 22.33
CA ALA A 298 -20.63 -7.39 23.29
C ALA A 298 -20.24 -6.97 24.72
N SER A 299 -21.15 -7.07 25.70
CA SER A 299 -20.86 -6.83 27.12
C SER A 299 -20.02 -7.94 27.75
N ARG A 300 -19.43 -7.70 28.93
CA ARG A 300 -18.70 -8.74 29.68
C ARG A 300 -19.51 -10.03 29.87
N ASP A 301 -20.78 -9.89 30.25
CA ASP A 301 -21.66 -11.05 30.52
C ASP A 301 -22.32 -11.59 29.24
N HIS A 302 -21.93 -11.05 28.08
CA HIS A 302 -22.42 -11.53 26.80
C HIS A 302 -21.60 -12.73 26.35
N ASP A 303 -22.30 -13.83 26.10
CA ASP A 303 -21.76 -14.97 25.37
C ASP A 303 -22.70 -15.32 24.22
N GLY A 304 -22.27 -14.98 23.01
CA GLY A 304 -22.96 -15.27 21.77
C GLY A 304 -22.87 -16.73 21.32
N THR A 305 -21.97 -17.53 21.90
CA THR A 305 -21.51 -18.80 21.34
C THR A 305 -22.66 -19.76 21.05
N SER A 306 -23.53 -19.96 22.04
CA SER A 306 -24.69 -20.85 21.87
C SER A 306 -25.69 -20.30 20.85
N ALA A 307 -25.89 -18.98 20.77
CA ALA A 307 -26.80 -18.36 19.80
C ALA A 307 -26.26 -18.40 18.38
N PHE A 308 -24.95 -18.24 18.23
CA PHE A 308 -24.22 -18.38 16.98
C PHE A 308 -24.33 -19.80 16.45
N TRP A 309 -23.86 -20.81 17.19
CA TRP A 309 -23.87 -22.21 16.75
C TRP A 309 -25.27 -22.74 16.45
N ARG A 310 -26.29 -22.28 17.19
CA ARG A 310 -27.71 -22.60 16.91
C ARG A 310 -28.24 -22.03 15.60
N ARG A 311 -27.56 -21.08 14.96
CA ARG A 311 -28.02 -20.44 13.71
C ARG A 311 -26.99 -20.50 12.59
N PHE A 312 -25.73 -20.78 12.91
CA PHE A 312 -24.63 -20.76 11.97
C PHE A 312 -24.89 -21.75 10.83
N PRO A 313 -24.90 -21.30 9.57
CA PRO A 313 -25.23 -22.13 8.42
C PRO A 313 -24.04 -22.94 7.91
N GLU A 314 -22.89 -22.92 8.59
CA GLU A 314 -21.68 -23.65 8.19
C GLU A 314 -21.13 -23.15 6.83
N THR A 315 -21.29 -21.85 6.55
CA THR A 315 -20.77 -21.18 5.35
C THR A 315 -20.34 -19.73 5.65
N PHE A 316 -19.62 -19.11 4.71
CA PHE A 316 -19.33 -17.67 4.72
C PHE A 316 -20.60 -16.87 4.44
N ASP A 317 -20.62 -15.60 4.84
CA ASP A 317 -21.76 -14.73 4.53
C ASP A 317 -21.81 -14.36 3.03
N ALA A 318 -22.94 -13.80 2.59
CA ALA A 318 -23.15 -13.54 1.17
C ALA A 318 -22.13 -12.58 0.54
N ASP A 319 -21.65 -11.56 1.25
CA ASP A 319 -20.69 -10.59 0.70
C ASP A 319 -19.29 -11.21 0.66
N GLU A 320 -18.96 -12.03 1.67
CA GLU A 320 -17.72 -12.83 1.69
C GLU A 320 -17.70 -13.86 0.56
N LEU A 321 -18.82 -14.54 0.28
CA LEU A 321 -18.90 -15.48 -0.84
C LEU A 321 -18.71 -14.78 -2.18
N VAL A 322 -19.31 -13.61 -2.38
CA VAL A 322 -19.09 -12.81 -3.60
C VAL A 322 -17.62 -12.43 -3.75
N HIS A 323 -16.96 -12.02 -2.67
CA HIS A 323 -15.52 -11.76 -2.68
C HIS A 323 -14.72 -13.03 -3.05
N LEU A 324 -14.96 -14.14 -2.34
CA LEU A 324 -14.27 -15.41 -2.57
C LEU A 324 -14.44 -15.93 -4.00
N HIS A 325 -15.60 -15.72 -4.62
CA HIS A 325 -15.89 -16.14 -6.00
C HIS A 325 -15.32 -15.17 -7.03
N HIS A 326 -15.46 -13.86 -6.81
CA HIS A 326 -15.36 -12.88 -7.89
C HIS A 326 -14.29 -11.81 -7.72
N ALA A 327 -13.60 -11.73 -6.58
CA ALA A 327 -12.39 -10.91 -6.44
C ALA A 327 -11.31 -11.33 -7.45
N SER A 328 -10.40 -10.43 -7.81
CA SER A 328 -9.27 -10.78 -8.68
C SER A 328 -8.35 -11.77 -7.96
N VAL A 329 -7.58 -12.56 -8.73
CA VAL A 329 -6.62 -13.49 -8.13
C VAL A 329 -5.62 -12.78 -7.22
N ARG A 330 -5.23 -11.54 -7.54
CA ARG A 330 -4.30 -10.74 -6.73
C ARG A 330 -4.93 -10.26 -5.42
N GLU A 331 -6.22 -9.96 -5.41
CA GLU A 331 -6.90 -9.54 -4.18
C GLU A 331 -7.07 -10.69 -3.18
N ILE A 332 -7.37 -11.90 -3.67
CA ILE A 332 -7.68 -13.07 -2.84
C ILE A 332 -6.46 -13.96 -2.55
N ALA A 333 -5.51 -14.11 -3.46
CA ALA A 333 -4.41 -15.06 -3.29
C ALA A 333 -3.50 -14.69 -2.12
N ALA A 334 -3.04 -15.71 -1.38
CA ALA A 334 -1.88 -15.59 -0.51
C ALA A 334 -0.70 -15.08 -1.36
N GLY A 335 -0.04 -14.03 -0.88
CA GLY A 335 1.00 -13.33 -1.62
C GLY A 335 0.53 -12.23 -2.56
N GLY A 336 -0.77 -11.92 -2.56
CA GLY A 336 -1.38 -10.90 -3.39
C GLY A 336 -1.36 -9.50 -2.74
N PHE A 337 -2.53 -8.88 -2.60
CA PHE A 337 -2.65 -7.55 -1.97
C PHE A 337 -2.41 -7.57 -0.45
N PRO A 338 -2.01 -6.44 0.14
CA PRO A 338 -1.92 -6.30 1.59
C PRO A 338 -3.27 -6.57 2.26
N PHE A 339 -3.25 -7.14 3.47
CA PHE A 339 -4.47 -7.52 4.16
C PHE A 339 -5.44 -6.34 4.38
N GLY A 340 -6.71 -6.58 4.07
CA GLY A 340 -7.78 -5.58 4.18
C GLY A 340 -7.77 -4.54 3.06
N THR A 341 -6.95 -4.72 2.02
CA THR A 341 -6.96 -3.89 0.80
C THR A 341 -7.78 -4.60 -0.27
N TYR A 342 -8.67 -3.85 -0.93
CA TYR A 342 -9.63 -4.37 -1.91
C TYR A 342 -9.68 -3.46 -3.13
N GLU A 343 -9.87 -4.03 -4.32
CA GLU A 343 -10.21 -3.26 -5.51
C GLU A 343 -11.64 -2.73 -5.40
N ASP A 344 -11.89 -1.57 -6.00
CA ASP A 344 -13.24 -1.01 -6.02
C ASP A 344 -14.22 -1.85 -6.84
N GLY A 345 -15.45 -1.96 -6.32
CA GLY A 345 -16.59 -2.52 -7.04
C GLY A 345 -17.23 -3.76 -6.39
N LEU A 346 -17.89 -4.57 -7.22
CA LEU A 346 -18.87 -5.59 -6.80
C LEU A 346 -18.32 -6.76 -5.97
N SER A 347 -16.98 -6.91 -5.85
CA SER A 347 -16.34 -7.97 -5.07
C SER A 347 -15.93 -7.56 -3.66
N GLN A 348 -16.20 -6.32 -3.24
CA GLN A 348 -15.86 -5.86 -1.89
C GLN A 348 -16.71 -6.61 -0.84
N PRO A 349 -16.11 -7.14 0.24
CA PRO A 349 -16.82 -7.94 1.24
C PRO A 349 -17.66 -7.10 2.22
N PHE A 350 -17.99 -5.84 1.88
CA PHE A 350 -18.78 -4.92 2.69
C PHE A 350 -19.80 -4.14 1.84
N GLY A 351 -21.04 -4.05 2.34
CA GLY A 351 -22.13 -3.35 1.65
C GLY A 351 -22.02 -1.82 1.70
N GLY A 352 -21.55 -1.21 0.62
CA GLY A 352 -21.56 0.24 0.38
C GLY A 352 -20.30 0.99 0.86
N PRO A 353 -20.21 2.31 0.64
CA PRO A 353 -19.03 3.15 0.91
C PRO A 353 -18.68 3.31 2.41
N GLY A 354 -19.33 2.52 3.28
CA GLY A 354 -19.03 2.46 4.70
C GLY A 354 -17.78 1.63 4.94
N GLN A 355 -16.65 2.30 5.11
CA GLN A 355 -15.41 1.69 5.60
C GLN A 355 -15.65 0.91 6.91
N PRO A 356 -14.81 -0.10 7.23
CA PRO A 356 -14.91 -0.88 8.46
C PRO A 356 -15.16 -0.01 9.70
N ARG A 357 -16.06 -0.38 10.60
CA ARG A 357 -16.58 0.50 11.68
C ARG A 357 -15.56 0.97 12.72
N LEU A 358 -14.34 0.47 12.63
CA LEU A 358 -13.22 1.09 13.32
C LEU A 358 -12.88 2.45 12.65
N THR A 359 -12.91 2.60 11.33
CA THR A 359 -12.49 3.79 10.59
C THR A 359 -13.59 4.84 10.45
N ARG A 360 -13.82 5.58 11.54
CA ARG A 360 -13.78 7.05 11.49
C ARG A 360 -13.06 7.53 12.75
N PRO A 361 -11.94 8.26 12.65
CA PRO A 361 -11.55 9.17 13.71
C PRO A 361 -12.77 10.08 13.98
N GLY A 362 -13.47 9.87 15.10
CA GLY A 362 -14.73 10.56 15.42
C GLY A 362 -16.04 9.82 15.08
N GLY A 363 -16.00 8.51 14.78
CA GLY A 363 -17.19 7.68 14.55
C GLY A 363 -17.96 7.31 15.82
N ASN A 364 -18.87 8.20 16.23
CA ASN A 364 -19.81 8.14 17.35
C ASN A 364 -19.28 8.61 18.74
N PRO A 365 -19.06 9.92 18.94
CA PRO A 365 -18.71 10.53 20.23
C PRO A 365 -19.75 10.36 21.36
N LEU A 366 -20.92 9.74 21.10
CA LEU A 366 -22.00 9.61 22.08
C LEU A 366 -21.77 8.55 23.19
N ARG A 367 -20.60 7.87 23.23
CA ARG A 367 -20.29 6.82 24.23
C ARG A 367 -18.93 6.96 24.91
N ALA A 368 -18.32 8.15 24.92
CA ALA A 368 -17.15 8.40 25.76
C ALA A 368 -17.50 8.21 27.24
N ILE A 369 -16.67 7.48 27.99
CA ILE A 369 -16.87 7.29 29.42
C ILE A 369 -16.13 8.41 30.15
N GLY A 370 -16.88 9.37 30.70
CA GLY A 370 -16.29 10.38 31.57
C GLY A 370 -15.56 9.73 32.75
N GLY A 371 -14.32 10.15 33.01
CA GLY A 371 -13.51 9.66 34.12
C GLY A 371 -12.76 8.34 33.84
N ILE A 372 -12.60 7.93 32.59
CA ILE A 372 -11.65 6.87 32.21
C ILE A 372 -10.70 7.41 31.15
N ASP A 373 -9.40 7.36 31.43
CA ASP A 373 -8.37 7.88 30.54
C ASP A 373 -7.58 6.71 29.92
N LEU A 374 -7.47 6.70 28.58
CA LEU A 374 -6.47 5.92 27.86
C LEU A 374 -5.28 6.84 27.57
N ALA A 375 -4.08 6.42 27.97
CA ALA A 375 -2.84 7.16 27.72
C ALA A 375 -1.88 6.31 26.89
N ILE A 376 -1.37 6.90 25.81
CA ILE A 376 -0.18 6.41 25.12
C ILE A 376 0.98 7.31 25.51
N ALA A 377 2.15 6.72 25.72
CA ALA A 377 3.37 7.48 26.00
C ALA A 377 4.58 6.79 25.41
N SER A 378 5.49 7.58 24.83
CA SER A 378 6.83 7.12 24.47
C SER A 378 7.63 6.81 25.73
N LEU A 379 8.43 5.74 25.70
CA LEU A 379 9.29 5.37 26.84
C LEU A 379 10.46 6.35 27.06
N LYS A 380 10.84 7.08 26.01
CA LYS A 380 11.89 8.12 26.02
C LYS A 380 11.31 9.41 25.44
N ARG A 381 11.76 10.55 25.96
CA ARG A 381 11.26 11.86 25.52
C ARG A 381 11.71 12.22 24.10
N VAL A 382 12.92 11.85 23.73
CA VAL A 382 13.57 12.20 22.46
C VAL A 382 14.35 11.01 21.97
N HIS A 383 14.04 10.54 20.76
CA HIS A 383 14.75 9.47 20.06
C HIS A 383 15.62 10.05 18.97
N GLN A 384 16.63 9.34 18.51
CA GLN A 384 17.35 9.70 17.29
C GLN A 384 16.75 8.98 16.08
N LEU A 385 17.02 9.48 14.89
CA LEU A 385 16.63 8.79 13.66
C LEU A 385 17.27 7.39 13.62
N GLY A 386 16.49 6.38 13.23
CA GLY A 386 16.93 4.97 13.26
C GLY A 386 16.93 4.32 14.66
N GLU A 387 16.64 5.06 15.73
CA GLU A 387 16.50 4.49 17.07
C GLU A 387 15.16 3.74 17.22
N PRO A 388 15.14 2.50 17.75
CA PRO A 388 13.91 1.76 17.99
C PRO A 388 12.97 2.47 18.97
N VAL A 389 11.84 2.96 18.47
CA VAL A 389 10.79 3.59 19.27
C VAL A 389 9.82 2.56 19.86
N PHE A 390 9.63 2.66 21.17
CA PHE A 390 8.64 1.91 21.93
C PHE A 390 7.63 2.84 22.60
N VAL A 391 6.37 2.40 22.63
CA VAL A 391 5.31 3.07 23.37
C VAL A 391 4.69 2.15 24.41
N SER A 392 4.09 2.76 25.42
CA SER A 392 3.26 2.10 26.43
C SER A 392 1.82 2.55 26.33
N ALA A 393 0.89 1.64 26.63
CA ALA A 393 -0.52 1.95 26.81
C ALA A 393 -0.91 1.80 28.29
N ARG A 394 -1.60 2.80 28.85
CA ARG A 394 -2.09 2.80 30.23
C ARG A 394 -3.56 3.18 30.26
N ILE A 395 -4.34 2.51 31.09
CA ILE A 395 -5.74 2.84 31.36
C ILE A 395 -5.86 3.27 32.81
N THR A 396 -6.46 4.44 33.04
CA THR A 396 -6.75 4.95 34.37
C THR A 396 -8.25 5.02 34.57
N ASN A 397 -8.75 4.35 35.62
CA ASN A 397 -10.16 4.42 36.01
C ASN A 397 -10.33 5.45 37.13
N ALA A 398 -10.68 6.69 36.77
CA ALA A 398 -11.01 7.75 37.72
C ALA A 398 -12.50 7.76 38.12
N THR A 399 -13.28 6.72 37.79
CA THR A 399 -14.68 6.64 38.21
C THR A 399 -14.81 6.02 39.62
N ALA A 400 -16.04 5.99 40.16
CA ALA A 400 -16.36 5.32 41.41
C ALA A 400 -16.65 3.80 41.22
N GLU A 401 -16.77 3.34 39.98
CA GLU A 401 -17.15 1.97 39.65
C GLU A 401 -15.99 1.23 38.96
N PRO A 402 -15.88 -0.11 39.10
CA PRO A 402 -14.91 -0.88 38.34
C PRO A 402 -15.24 -0.89 36.84
N ILE A 403 -14.21 -1.01 36.01
CA ILE A 403 -14.35 -1.13 34.55
C ILE A 403 -13.76 -2.45 34.08
N HIS A 404 -14.17 -2.90 32.90
CA HIS A 404 -13.65 -4.10 32.25
C HIS A 404 -13.15 -3.75 30.85
N PHE A 405 -12.05 -4.34 30.42
CA PHE A 405 -11.53 -4.17 29.06
C PHE A 405 -10.74 -5.43 28.64
N PRO A 406 -10.53 -5.66 27.34
CA PRO A 406 -9.72 -6.78 26.84
C PRO A 406 -8.24 -6.62 27.21
N ASP A 407 -7.58 -7.67 27.72
CA ASP A 407 -6.12 -7.72 27.98
C ASP A 407 -5.34 -7.85 26.66
N ALA A 408 -5.57 -6.91 25.74
CA ALA A 408 -5.04 -6.92 24.38
C ALA A 408 -4.66 -5.50 23.96
N LEU A 409 -3.69 -4.94 24.68
CA LEU A 409 -3.17 -3.59 24.45
C LEU A 409 -2.01 -3.57 23.43
N ASP A 410 -1.90 -4.58 22.57
CA ASP A 410 -1.00 -4.62 21.42
C ASP A 410 -1.85 -4.49 20.14
N PRO A 411 -1.51 -3.59 19.19
CA PRO A 411 -2.24 -3.48 17.92
C PRO A 411 -2.31 -4.77 17.11
N ALA A 412 -1.35 -5.70 17.28
CA ALA A 412 -1.36 -7.01 16.63
C ALA A 412 -2.59 -7.87 17.03
N HIS A 413 -3.18 -7.62 18.20
CA HIS A 413 -4.36 -8.35 18.69
C HIS A 413 -5.70 -7.78 18.16
N GLY A 414 -5.68 -6.67 17.43
CA GLY A 414 -6.87 -6.09 16.77
C GLY A 414 -7.79 -5.21 17.64
N TYR A 415 -7.62 -5.19 18.97
CA TYR A 415 -8.45 -4.36 19.88
C TYR A 415 -7.96 -2.92 20.04
N LEU A 416 -6.65 -2.72 19.96
CA LEU A 416 -5.99 -1.43 20.02
C LEU A 416 -5.61 -0.98 18.62
N ARG A 417 -5.84 0.28 18.29
CA ARG A 417 -5.37 0.89 17.04
C ARG A 417 -4.63 2.18 17.32
N LEU A 418 -3.53 2.38 16.60
CA LEU A 418 -2.74 3.60 16.67
C LEU A 418 -2.88 4.39 15.37
N THR A 419 -3.19 5.66 15.48
CA THR A 419 -3.13 6.64 14.38
C THR A 419 -1.94 7.56 14.64
N ILE A 420 -1.09 7.72 13.64
CA ILE A 420 0.15 8.49 13.73
C ILE A 420 0.03 9.65 12.75
N ARG A 421 0.32 10.87 13.22
CA ARG A 421 0.55 12.03 12.38
C ARG A 421 2.05 12.34 12.41
N SER A 422 2.70 12.33 11.25
CA SER A 422 4.10 12.68 11.10
C SER A 422 4.34 14.19 11.26
N PRO A 423 5.61 14.61 11.44
CA PRO A 423 6.01 16.01 11.42
C PRO A 423 5.54 16.76 10.16
N SER A 424 5.52 16.11 9.00
CA SER A 424 5.00 16.65 7.73
C SER A 424 3.48 16.89 7.71
N GLY A 425 2.75 16.37 8.70
CA GLY A 425 1.28 16.44 8.80
C GLY A 425 0.54 15.23 8.22
N ARG A 426 1.24 14.29 7.57
CA ARG A 426 0.65 13.06 7.04
C ARG A 426 0.10 12.19 8.17
N THR A 427 -1.15 11.76 8.06
CA THR A 427 -1.80 10.89 9.05
C THR A 427 -2.04 9.49 8.48
N PHE A 428 -1.61 8.46 9.20
CA PHE A 428 -1.79 7.06 8.80
C PHE A 428 -2.10 6.16 10.01
N THR A 429 -2.71 5.00 9.74
CA THR A 429 -2.95 3.99 10.77
C THR A 429 -1.77 3.03 10.83
N TYR A 430 -1.24 2.81 12.03
CA TYR A 430 -0.18 1.81 12.24
C TYR A 430 -0.71 0.41 11.94
N ARG A 431 -0.07 -0.27 10.99
CA ARG A 431 -0.31 -1.67 10.67
C ARG A 431 0.81 -2.52 11.27
N PRO A 432 0.54 -3.43 12.21
CA PRO A 432 1.58 -4.31 12.74
C PRO A 432 2.00 -5.34 11.67
N PRO A 433 3.31 -5.66 11.53
CA PRO A 433 3.80 -6.68 10.60
C PRO A 433 3.22 -8.09 10.80
N ALA A 434 2.82 -8.43 12.03
CA ALA A 434 2.10 -9.66 12.35
C ALA A 434 0.72 -9.35 12.94
N ARG A 435 -0.28 -10.12 12.51
CA ARG A 435 -1.68 -10.05 12.99
C ARG A 435 -1.99 -11.30 13.81
N MET A 436 -2.76 -11.15 14.87
CA MET A 436 -3.12 -12.24 15.78
C MET A 436 -4.64 -12.34 15.95
N CYS A 437 -5.19 -13.52 15.68
CA CYS A 437 -6.55 -13.86 16.07
C CYS A 437 -6.55 -14.20 17.55
N THR A 438 -7.00 -13.26 18.39
CA THR A 438 -6.82 -13.32 19.85
C THR A 438 -8.16 -13.36 20.57
N GLN A 439 -8.37 -14.38 21.40
CA GLN A 439 -9.44 -14.39 22.38
C GLN A 439 -8.94 -13.76 23.69
N ALA A 440 -8.96 -12.42 23.72
CA ALA A 440 -8.43 -11.67 24.86
C ALA A 440 -9.25 -11.91 26.14
N GLY A 441 -8.57 -12.21 27.24
CA GLY A 441 -9.19 -12.23 28.56
C GLY A 441 -9.68 -10.83 28.96
N LEU A 442 -10.71 -10.74 29.80
CA LEU A 442 -11.17 -9.45 30.31
C LEU A 442 -10.46 -9.10 31.63
N VAL A 443 -9.80 -7.95 31.67
CA VAL A 443 -9.25 -7.36 32.89
C VAL A 443 -10.35 -6.59 33.61
N ARG A 444 -10.50 -6.81 34.92
CA ARG A 444 -11.29 -5.93 35.79
C ARG A 444 -10.37 -4.91 36.45
N LEU A 445 -10.52 -3.64 36.11
CA LEU A 445 -9.80 -2.53 36.74
C LEU A 445 -10.70 -1.86 37.80
N PRO A 446 -10.36 -1.96 39.11
CA PRO A 446 -11.16 -1.34 40.16
C PRO A 446 -11.26 0.19 40.03
N ALA A 447 -12.22 0.78 40.75
CA ALA A 447 -12.35 2.23 40.85
C ALA A 447 -11.07 2.86 41.41
N ARG A 448 -10.70 4.04 40.88
CA ARG A 448 -9.53 4.82 41.30
C ARG A 448 -8.19 4.08 41.19
N GLN A 449 -8.10 3.13 40.27
CA GLN A 449 -6.88 2.37 39.98
C GLN A 449 -6.41 2.62 38.56
N GLU A 450 -5.15 2.29 38.30
CA GLU A 450 -4.56 2.27 36.97
C GLU A 450 -4.13 0.86 36.57
N TYR A 451 -4.20 0.60 35.27
CA TYR A 451 -3.61 -0.55 34.63
C TYR A 451 -2.57 -0.05 33.63
N ALA A 452 -1.30 -0.24 33.96
CA ALA A 452 -0.25 -0.15 32.96
C ALA A 452 -0.27 -1.46 32.15
N GLY A 453 -0.60 -1.35 30.86
CA GLY A 453 -0.45 -2.45 29.93
C GLY A 453 1.02 -2.83 29.76
N PHE A 454 1.26 -3.79 28.87
CA PHE A 454 2.62 -4.12 28.44
C PHE A 454 3.32 -2.86 27.92
N ASP A 455 4.48 -2.52 28.49
CA ASP A 455 5.36 -1.52 27.92
C ASP A 455 6.24 -2.19 26.85
N GLY A 456 6.37 -1.55 25.68
CA GLY A 456 7.14 -2.12 24.57
C GLY A 456 6.32 -2.60 23.39
N ILE A 457 5.22 -1.90 23.08
CA ILE A 457 4.62 -1.95 21.74
C ILE A 457 5.70 -1.42 20.78
N PRO A 458 6.26 -2.25 19.89
CA PRO A 458 7.24 -1.78 18.92
C PRO A 458 6.50 -0.88 17.94
N LEU A 459 6.89 0.39 17.89
CA LEU A 459 6.31 1.37 16.97
C LEU A 459 7.33 1.83 15.92
N PHE A 460 8.51 1.22 15.86
CA PHE A 460 9.56 1.59 14.89
C PHE A 460 9.38 0.96 13.50
N LEU A 461 8.62 -0.15 13.40
CA LEU A 461 8.38 -0.89 12.16
C LEU A 461 6.90 -1.26 12.03
N GLY A 462 6.27 -0.86 10.93
CA GLY A 462 4.93 -1.27 10.52
C GLY A 462 4.97 -2.22 9.32
N ALA A 463 3.80 -2.72 8.91
CA ALA A 463 3.62 -3.54 7.70
C ALA A 463 4.22 -2.88 6.46
N ASP A 464 4.18 -1.54 6.40
CA ASP A 464 4.61 -0.74 5.25
C ASP A 464 6.07 -0.25 5.37
N GLY A 465 6.84 -0.78 6.33
CA GLY A 465 8.23 -0.40 6.59
C GLY A 465 8.44 0.45 7.86
N PRO A 466 9.57 1.18 7.97
CA PRO A 466 9.87 2.00 9.15
C PRO A 466 8.81 3.09 9.38
N VAL A 467 8.45 3.33 10.64
CA VAL A 467 7.36 4.26 11.01
C VAL A 467 7.85 5.70 11.21
N PHE A 468 9.07 5.86 11.73
CA PHE A 468 9.67 7.15 12.08
C PHE A 468 10.83 7.44 11.13
N THR A 469 10.52 7.90 9.93
CA THR A 469 11.51 8.08 8.85
C THR A 469 12.08 9.50 8.76
N GLU A 470 11.49 10.49 9.46
CA GLU A 470 11.94 11.89 9.46
C GLU A 470 12.14 12.44 10.89
N PRO A 471 13.08 13.37 11.12
CA PRO A 471 13.17 14.10 12.37
C PRO A 471 11.97 15.02 12.61
N GLY A 472 11.48 15.12 13.84
CA GLY A 472 10.41 16.04 14.23
C GLY A 472 9.50 15.50 15.33
N ASP A 473 8.38 16.18 15.56
CA ASP A 473 7.35 15.75 16.51
C ASP A 473 6.25 14.95 15.81
N TYR A 474 6.18 13.65 16.13
CA TYR A 474 5.07 12.79 15.73
C TYR A 474 3.97 12.86 16.78
N GLU A 475 2.72 12.89 16.33
CA GLU A 475 1.55 12.78 17.20
C GLU A 475 0.94 11.38 17.09
N VAL A 476 0.85 10.65 18.21
CA VAL A 476 0.28 9.30 18.28
C VAL A 476 -1.02 9.34 19.06
N ARG A 477 -2.09 8.81 18.48
CA ARG A 477 -3.40 8.63 19.11
C ARG A 477 -3.75 7.15 19.15
N ALA A 478 -4.42 6.72 20.22
CA ALA A 478 -4.91 5.36 20.37
C ALA A 478 -6.42 5.29 20.51
N GLU A 479 -6.96 4.18 20.02
CA GLU A 479 -8.35 3.78 20.19
C GLU A 479 -8.40 2.35 20.71
N LEU A 480 -9.14 2.12 21.79
CA LEU A 480 -9.33 0.79 22.38
C LEU A 480 -10.81 0.43 22.39
N ALA A 481 -11.17 -0.66 21.70
CA ALA A 481 -12.52 -1.20 21.69
C ALA A 481 -12.74 -2.23 22.84
N GLY A 482 -14.01 -2.54 23.13
CA GLY A 482 -14.37 -3.59 24.09
C GLY A 482 -14.51 -3.15 25.56
N VAL A 483 -14.46 -1.84 25.85
CA VAL A 483 -14.48 -1.33 27.23
C VAL A 483 -15.89 -1.32 27.80
N ASN A 484 -16.07 -1.98 28.95
CA ASN A 484 -17.37 -2.32 29.54
C ASN A 484 -18.33 -2.92 28.50
N GLY A 485 -17.75 -3.68 27.57
CA GLY A 485 -18.41 -4.16 26.38
C GLY A 485 -18.36 -3.17 25.22
N SER A 486 -19.45 -2.45 24.97
CA SER A 486 -19.66 -1.74 23.71
C SER A 486 -19.01 -0.37 23.57
N ARG A 487 -18.10 0.00 24.47
CA ARG A 487 -17.55 1.36 24.50
C ARG A 487 -16.12 1.36 23.97
N VAL A 488 -15.76 2.50 23.40
CA VAL A 488 -14.44 2.78 22.85
C VAL A 488 -13.79 3.88 23.68
N LEU A 489 -12.54 3.67 24.06
CA LEU A 489 -11.71 4.72 24.67
C LEU A 489 -10.82 5.36 23.62
N TYR A 490 -10.67 6.67 23.71
CA TYR A 490 -9.76 7.46 22.88
C TYR A 490 -8.68 8.04 23.77
N SER A 491 -7.43 7.97 23.33
CA SER A 491 -6.35 8.64 24.03
C SER A 491 -6.30 10.12 23.70
N LYS A 492 -5.74 10.91 24.61
CA LYS A 492 -5.16 12.20 24.22
C LYS A 492 -3.97 11.95 23.26
N PRO A 493 -3.65 12.91 22.40
CA PRO A 493 -2.48 12.77 21.54
C PRO A 493 -1.19 12.75 22.38
N ALA A 494 -0.31 11.82 22.05
CA ALA A 494 1.00 11.66 22.66
C ALA A 494 2.09 12.07 21.67
N THR A 495 3.08 12.84 22.12
CA THR A 495 4.18 13.27 21.26
C THR A 495 5.34 12.29 21.33
N VAL A 496 5.86 11.89 20.18
CA VAL A 496 7.14 11.19 20.02
C VAL A 496 8.09 12.12 19.27
N ARG A 497 9.13 12.61 19.94
CA ARG A 497 10.14 13.48 19.31
C ARG A 497 11.25 12.62 18.72
N ILE A 498 11.50 12.77 17.42
CA ILE A 498 12.69 12.29 16.73
C ILE A 498 13.64 13.48 16.53
N ALA A 499 14.84 13.39 17.07
CA ALA A 499 15.88 14.40 16.94
C ALA A 499 16.54 14.34 15.56
N VAL A 500 17.03 15.49 15.10
CA VAL A 500 17.90 15.56 13.93
C VAL A 500 19.17 14.76 14.25
N PRO A 501 19.48 13.72 13.45
CA PRO A 501 20.66 12.89 13.69
C PRO A 501 21.94 13.67 13.35
N ASP A 502 23.07 13.22 13.89
CA ASP A 502 24.36 13.55 13.29
C ASP A 502 24.59 12.66 12.05
N ALA A 503 25.55 13.03 11.19
CA ALA A 503 25.79 12.29 9.94
C ALA A 503 26.03 10.78 10.16
N PRO A 504 26.80 10.32 11.18
CA PRO A 504 26.94 8.89 11.46
C PRO A 504 25.62 8.19 11.82
N THR A 505 24.76 8.84 12.62
CA THR A 505 23.46 8.27 13.00
C THR A 505 22.50 8.25 11.82
N GLU A 506 22.53 9.26 10.95
CA GLU A 506 21.75 9.30 9.72
C GLU A 506 22.17 8.19 8.75
N ASP A 507 23.48 8.04 8.52
CA ASP A 507 24.03 6.98 7.68
C ASP A 507 23.67 5.59 8.22
N PHE A 508 23.73 5.40 9.54
CA PHE A 508 23.29 4.16 10.18
C PHE A 508 21.78 3.92 9.98
N ALA A 509 20.95 4.93 10.19
CA ALA A 509 19.50 4.83 10.02
C ALA A 509 19.14 4.43 8.58
N ARG A 510 19.74 5.08 7.58
CA ARG A 510 19.58 4.75 6.16
C ARG A 510 19.97 3.30 5.87
N ARG A 511 21.15 2.86 6.34
CA ARG A 511 21.59 1.46 6.19
C ARG A 511 20.63 0.47 6.84
N LEU A 512 20.16 0.76 8.05
CA LEU A 512 19.20 -0.09 8.75
C LEU A 512 17.87 -0.17 7.99
N TRP A 513 17.37 0.95 7.47
CA TRP A 513 16.12 0.99 6.71
C TRP A 513 16.21 0.30 5.36
N ASP A 514 17.37 0.40 4.69
CA ASP A 514 17.66 -0.34 3.46
C ASP A 514 17.86 -1.84 3.73
N ASN A 515 18.25 -2.21 4.95
CA ASN A 515 18.44 -3.59 5.37
C ASN A 515 17.17 -4.18 6.01
N ARG A 516 16.26 -4.59 5.14
CA ARG A 516 14.97 -5.22 5.49
C ARG A 516 15.12 -6.45 6.40
N GLY A 517 16.14 -7.27 6.18
CA GLY A 517 16.40 -8.45 7.02
C GLY A 517 16.71 -8.07 8.47
N ALA A 518 17.49 -7.00 8.68
CA ALA A 518 17.81 -6.52 10.02
C ALA A 518 16.57 -5.94 10.73
N LEU A 519 15.76 -5.12 10.06
CA LEU A 519 14.49 -4.62 10.61
C LEU A 519 13.56 -5.76 11.01
N HIS A 520 13.51 -6.80 10.19
CA HIS A 520 12.70 -7.98 10.45
C HIS A 520 13.19 -8.75 11.67
N ALA A 521 14.50 -8.99 11.78
CA ALA A 521 15.10 -9.61 12.96
C ALA A 521 14.86 -8.79 14.24
N LEU A 522 14.87 -7.45 14.15
CA LEU A 522 14.52 -6.57 15.27
C LEU A 522 13.05 -6.72 15.68
N TYR A 523 12.11 -6.71 14.73
CA TYR A 523 10.68 -6.86 15.01
C TYR A 523 10.34 -8.23 15.59
N LEU A 524 10.86 -9.30 14.99
CA LEU A 524 10.72 -10.67 15.47
C LEU A 524 11.50 -10.96 16.77
N ARG A 525 12.36 -10.00 17.18
CA ARG A 525 13.21 -10.06 18.36
C ARG A 525 14.15 -11.26 18.36
N HIS A 526 14.69 -11.59 17.18
CA HIS A 526 15.55 -12.75 16.99
C HIS A 526 16.58 -12.53 15.87
N PRO A 527 17.89 -12.47 16.16
CA PRO A 527 18.92 -12.13 15.17
C PRO A 527 19.04 -13.20 14.07
N LEU A 528 18.83 -14.47 14.42
CA LEU A 528 18.91 -15.59 13.48
C LEU A 528 17.74 -15.66 12.50
N ALA A 529 16.70 -14.82 12.67
CA ALA A 529 15.64 -14.69 11.67
C ALA A 529 16.20 -14.14 10.34
N ALA A 530 17.28 -13.35 10.38
CA ALA A 530 17.97 -12.83 9.21
C ALA A 530 19.46 -12.64 9.51
N HIS A 531 20.16 -13.75 9.81
CA HIS A 531 21.52 -13.72 10.38
C HIS A 531 22.53 -12.89 9.57
N ASP A 532 22.54 -13.02 8.25
CA ASP A 532 23.53 -12.32 7.41
C ASP A 532 23.25 -10.82 7.38
N ALA A 533 22.00 -10.44 7.14
CA ALA A 533 21.53 -9.06 7.24
C ALA A 533 21.74 -8.43 8.64
N TRP A 534 21.56 -9.22 9.70
CA TRP A 534 21.85 -8.81 11.07
C TRP A 534 23.33 -8.48 11.25
N ASN A 535 24.22 -9.36 10.77
CA ASN A 535 25.66 -9.14 10.88
C ASN A 535 26.12 -7.95 10.04
N ASP A 536 25.56 -7.74 8.83
CA ASP A 536 25.87 -6.59 8.00
C ASP A 536 25.63 -5.26 8.74
N ILE A 537 24.52 -5.16 9.48
CA ILE A 537 24.22 -3.96 10.29
C ILE A 537 25.08 -3.90 11.57
N ALA A 538 25.29 -5.04 12.24
CA ALA A 538 26.14 -5.07 13.43
C ALA A 538 27.60 -4.68 13.12
N GLU A 539 28.12 -5.08 11.95
CA GLU A 539 29.47 -4.75 11.47
C GLU A 539 29.59 -3.31 10.97
N ALA A 540 28.52 -2.71 10.43
CA ALA A 540 28.51 -1.33 9.97
C ALA A 540 28.78 -0.29 11.08
N GLY A 541 28.64 -0.70 12.34
CA GLY A 541 28.91 0.11 13.53
C GLY A 541 27.64 0.81 14.04
N LEU A 542 27.35 0.61 15.31
CA LEU A 542 26.18 1.18 15.99
C LEU A 542 26.50 2.61 16.50
N PRO A 543 25.52 3.52 16.58
CA PRO A 543 25.77 4.87 17.09
C PRO A 543 26.14 4.83 18.58
N GLY A 544 27.43 5.00 18.90
CA GLY A 544 27.96 5.00 20.27
C GLY A 544 27.65 6.28 21.07
N GLN A 545 26.43 6.81 20.95
CA GLN A 545 26.00 8.03 21.62
C GLN A 545 25.33 7.73 22.97
N HIS A 546 25.71 8.47 24.01
CA HIS A 546 25.13 8.31 25.34
C HIS A 546 23.62 8.56 25.32
N GLY A 547 22.85 7.53 25.67
CA GLY A 547 21.40 7.59 25.77
C GLY A 547 20.66 7.23 24.47
N ASN A 548 21.35 6.86 23.38
CA ASN A 548 20.74 6.18 22.24
C ASN A 548 20.57 4.69 22.58
N THR A 549 19.35 4.17 22.47
CA THR A 549 19.01 2.80 22.88
C THR A 549 19.25 1.76 21.79
N THR A 550 19.68 2.16 20.59
CA THR A 550 19.89 1.27 19.44
C THR A 550 20.87 0.16 19.78
N GLU A 551 22.08 0.50 20.24
CA GLU A 551 23.10 -0.49 20.59
C GLU A 551 22.62 -1.44 21.68
N GLY A 552 22.03 -0.88 22.76
CA GLY A 552 21.45 -1.67 23.85
C GLY A 552 20.33 -2.59 23.38
N TYR A 553 19.50 -2.18 22.42
CA TYR A 553 18.45 -3.03 21.87
C TYR A 553 19.01 -4.12 20.96
N PHE A 554 20.01 -3.80 20.13
CA PHE A 554 20.71 -4.80 19.32
C PHE A 554 21.39 -5.86 20.18
N ASP A 555 22.12 -5.45 21.22
CA ASP A 555 22.71 -6.37 22.20
C ASP A 555 21.63 -7.18 22.93
N TYR A 556 20.49 -6.57 23.28
CA TYR A 556 19.39 -7.30 23.89
C TYR A 556 18.84 -8.40 22.96
N ILE A 557 18.57 -8.08 21.69
CA ILE A 557 18.09 -9.06 20.71
C ILE A 557 19.15 -10.14 20.43
N ALA A 558 20.41 -9.77 20.28
CA ALA A 558 21.52 -10.71 20.16
C ALA A 558 21.59 -11.66 21.36
N GLY A 559 21.51 -11.11 22.57
CA GLY A 559 21.51 -11.90 23.80
C GLY A 559 20.31 -12.84 23.90
N LEU A 560 19.12 -12.42 23.48
CA LEU A 560 17.95 -13.29 23.39
C LEU A 560 18.18 -14.43 22.39
N GLY A 561 18.71 -14.12 21.20
CA GLY A 561 19.00 -15.10 20.17
C GLY A 561 19.99 -16.15 20.65
N TRP A 562 21.09 -15.74 21.28
CA TRP A 562 22.08 -16.67 21.83
C TRP A 562 21.56 -17.45 23.05
N ALA A 563 20.62 -16.92 23.82
CA ALA A 563 20.02 -17.64 24.96
C ALA A 563 18.95 -18.66 24.53
N THR A 564 18.48 -18.61 23.28
CA THR A 564 17.32 -19.35 22.81
C THR A 564 17.72 -20.38 21.76
N PRO A 565 17.27 -21.65 21.86
CA PRO A 565 17.47 -22.59 20.76
C PRO A 565 16.68 -22.10 19.54
N PHE A 566 17.29 -22.17 18.36
CA PHE A 566 16.65 -21.76 17.11
C PHE A 566 16.92 -22.77 16.00
N ALA A 567 15.85 -23.33 15.45
CA ALA A 567 15.89 -24.30 14.36
C ALA A 567 15.12 -23.70 13.17
N PRO A 568 15.80 -23.02 12.23
CA PRO A 568 15.14 -22.39 11.10
C PRO A 568 14.73 -23.42 10.04
N GLY A 569 13.67 -24.20 10.32
CA GLY A 569 13.07 -25.12 9.35
C GLY A 569 14.01 -26.19 8.75
N HIS A 570 13.51 -26.93 7.76
CA HIS A 570 14.23 -28.04 7.14
C HIS A 570 15.51 -27.59 6.40
N GLY A 571 16.65 -28.21 6.71
CA GLY A 571 17.90 -28.07 5.93
C GLY A 571 18.84 -26.93 6.33
N ARG A 572 18.44 -26.07 7.29
CA ARG A 572 19.32 -25.06 7.89
C ARG A 572 19.96 -25.57 9.19
N ARG A 573 21.07 -24.95 9.60
CA ARG A 573 21.81 -25.32 10.82
C ARG A 573 20.96 -25.04 12.05
N GLU A 574 20.81 -26.03 12.93
CA GLU A 574 20.28 -25.81 14.28
C GLU A 574 21.27 -25.01 15.13
N TYR A 575 20.76 -24.02 15.85
CA TYR A 575 21.53 -23.19 16.77
C TYR A 575 21.18 -23.57 18.20
N HIS A 576 22.19 -24.05 18.94
CA HIS A 576 22.09 -24.31 20.36
C HIS A 576 22.34 -23.03 21.16
N PRO A 577 21.71 -22.87 22.34
CA PRO A 577 21.99 -21.76 23.22
C PRO A 577 23.48 -21.65 23.58
N ASP A 578 24.01 -20.45 23.49
CA ASP A 578 25.32 -20.05 24.00
C ASP A 578 25.11 -19.00 25.10
N PHE A 579 24.90 -19.48 26.33
CA PHE A 579 24.64 -18.60 27.48
C PHE A 579 25.82 -17.69 27.82
N GLY A 580 27.05 -18.06 27.44
CA GLY A 580 28.23 -17.24 27.61
C GLY A 580 28.18 -15.99 26.74
N LYS A 581 27.93 -16.18 25.43
CA LYS A 581 27.70 -15.07 24.49
C LYS A 581 26.46 -14.28 24.84
N ALA A 582 25.37 -14.95 25.21
CA ALA A 582 24.13 -14.30 25.60
C ALA A 582 24.35 -13.34 26.78
N ALA A 583 25.04 -13.80 27.84
CA ALA A 583 25.35 -12.98 28.99
C ALA A 583 26.32 -11.84 28.67
N GLU A 584 27.26 -12.05 27.73
CA GLU A 584 28.16 -10.99 27.26
C GLU A 584 27.38 -9.85 26.59
N HIS A 585 26.47 -10.18 25.67
CA HIS A 585 25.56 -9.21 25.06
C HIS A 585 24.67 -8.54 26.12
N MET A 586 24.05 -9.31 27.02
CA MET A 586 23.15 -8.78 28.08
C MET A 586 23.87 -7.81 29.04
N ARG A 587 25.16 -8.01 29.33
CA ARG A 587 25.97 -7.10 30.16
C ARG A 587 26.22 -5.74 29.50
N ARG A 588 26.14 -5.65 28.17
CA ARG A 588 26.29 -4.39 27.43
C ARG A 588 24.98 -3.62 27.26
N VAL A 589 23.84 -4.24 27.55
CA VAL A 589 22.53 -3.59 27.46
C VAL A 589 22.41 -2.51 28.53
N ASP A 590 22.34 -1.24 28.13
CA ASP A 590 21.74 -0.18 28.95
C ASP A 590 20.22 -0.22 28.76
N PRO A 591 19.44 -0.64 29.77
CA PRO A 591 18.01 -0.80 29.60
C PRO A 591 17.22 0.49 29.93
N SER A 592 17.92 1.62 30.07
CA SER A 592 17.35 2.96 30.20
C SER A 592 16.68 3.35 28.88
N GLY A 593 15.40 3.76 28.92
CA GLY A 593 14.64 4.07 27.71
C GLY A 593 14.10 2.86 26.94
N LEU A 594 14.52 1.64 27.30
CA LEU A 594 13.94 0.39 26.79
C LEU A 594 12.77 -0.10 27.67
N PRO A 595 11.89 -0.98 27.12
CA PRO A 595 10.78 -1.57 27.86
C PRO A 595 11.21 -2.21 29.19
N GLN A 596 10.36 -2.16 30.21
CA GLN A 596 10.61 -2.80 31.51
C GLN A 596 10.85 -4.31 31.37
N SER A 597 10.20 -4.95 30.40
CA SER A 597 10.45 -6.35 30.05
C SER A 597 11.90 -6.63 29.66
N VAL A 598 12.59 -5.67 29.02
CA VAL A 598 14.04 -5.75 28.72
C VAL A 598 14.83 -5.73 30.03
N ARG A 599 14.57 -4.75 30.91
CA ARG A 599 15.22 -4.67 32.24
C ARG A 599 15.12 -5.97 33.02
N GLN A 600 13.92 -6.54 33.09
CA GLN A 600 13.67 -7.78 33.82
C GLN A 600 14.40 -8.97 33.21
N ARG A 601 14.43 -9.08 31.87
CA ARG A 601 15.13 -10.17 31.17
C ARG A 601 16.65 -10.06 31.25
N VAL A 602 17.20 -8.85 31.12
CA VAL A 602 18.64 -8.60 31.32
C VAL A 602 19.04 -9.01 32.73
N ALA A 603 18.28 -8.61 33.75
CA ALA A 603 18.55 -8.99 35.13
C ALA A 603 18.47 -10.52 35.35
N ALA A 604 17.46 -11.18 34.79
CA ALA A 604 17.30 -12.63 34.91
C ALA A 604 18.44 -13.40 34.25
N LEU A 605 18.81 -13.06 33.00
CA LEU A 605 19.88 -13.75 32.26
C LEU A 605 21.27 -13.47 32.82
N CYS A 606 21.53 -12.27 33.36
CA CYS A 606 22.78 -11.97 34.04
C CYS A 606 22.88 -12.71 35.39
N ALA A 607 21.78 -12.89 36.11
CA ALA A 607 21.76 -13.64 37.38
C ALA A 607 22.01 -15.15 37.19
N GLU A 608 21.65 -15.72 36.03
CA GLU A 608 21.92 -17.12 35.69
C GLU A 608 23.43 -17.45 35.53
N GLN A 609 24.31 -16.45 35.41
CA GLN A 609 25.77 -16.64 35.47
C GLN A 609 26.36 -16.73 36.89
N GLU A 610 25.66 -16.25 37.92
CA GLU A 610 26.19 -16.23 39.30
C GLU A 610 26.03 -17.58 40.03
N HIS A 611 25.48 -18.60 39.37
CA HIS A 611 25.39 -19.95 39.91
C HIS A 611 26.00 -20.98 38.93
N GLU A 612 27.21 -21.44 39.23
CA GLU A 612 27.71 -22.73 38.73
C GLU A 612 26.71 -23.85 39.08
N PRO A 613 26.59 -24.91 38.27
CA PRO A 613 25.41 -25.78 38.26
C PRO A 613 25.46 -26.75 39.44
N ALA A 614 24.78 -26.40 40.53
CA ALA A 614 24.47 -27.34 41.60
C ALA A 614 22.96 -27.60 41.64
N ARG A 615 22.59 -28.82 41.24
CA ARG A 615 21.30 -29.53 41.45
C ARG A 615 20.29 -29.43 40.31
N LEU A 616 20.40 -30.38 39.38
CA LEU A 616 19.23 -31.10 38.89
C LEU A 616 19.40 -32.59 39.22
N ARG A 617 18.77 -33.02 40.33
CA ARG A 617 18.57 -34.44 40.64
C ARG A 617 17.35 -34.92 39.85
N THR A 618 17.65 -35.72 38.82
CA THR A 618 16.98 -36.97 38.39
C THR A 618 15.45 -37.05 38.43
N PHE A 619 14.86 -37.39 37.27
CA PHE A 619 14.37 -38.76 37.04
C PHE A 619 14.66 -39.21 35.60
N ALA A 620 15.38 -40.33 35.46
CA ALA A 620 15.59 -41.09 34.22
C ALA A 620 14.70 -42.36 34.25
N LEU A 621 14.43 -43.03 33.13
CA LEU A 621 15.10 -44.26 32.63
C LEU A 621 14.27 -44.84 31.41
N PRO A 622 14.76 -45.83 30.61
CA PRO A 622 16.08 -45.99 29.97
C PRO A 622 16.15 -46.72 28.56
N HIS A 623 17.30 -46.56 27.87
CA HIS A 623 18.10 -47.46 26.96
C HIS A 623 17.51 -48.05 25.65
N GLY A 624 18.22 -48.21 24.51
CA GLY A 624 19.59 -47.92 24.06
C GLY A 624 19.95 -48.63 22.72
N ILE A 625 21.19 -48.37 22.21
CA ILE A 625 22.01 -49.05 21.15
C ILE A 625 22.34 -48.22 19.87
N ALA A 626 23.64 -48.16 19.54
CA ALA A 626 24.31 -47.67 18.30
C ALA A 626 25.19 -48.81 17.71
N PRO A 627 26.04 -48.70 16.64
CA PRO A 627 26.25 -47.71 15.56
C PRO A 627 26.49 -48.32 14.12
N ALA A 628 26.82 -47.47 13.11
CA ALA A 628 27.81 -47.64 12.00
C ALA A 628 27.36 -47.24 10.57
N GLY A 629 28.21 -46.46 9.84
CA GLY A 629 28.02 -45.88 8.48
C GLY A 629 28.27 -46.85 7.29
N PRO A 630 28.73 -46.44 6.06
CA PRO A 630 29.40 -45.16 5.70
C PRO A 630 29.23 -44.58 4.23
N VAL A 631 29.75 -43.35 4.01
CA VAL A 631 30.30 -42.65 2.79
C VAL A 631 29.41 -42.28 1.56
N PRO A 632 29.87 -41.41 0.60
CA PRO A 632 29.51 -39.99 0.47
C PRO A 632 28.86 -39.64 -0.88
N LEU A 633 28.26 -38.46 -1.01
CA LEU A 633 28.14 -37.81 -2.32
C LEU A 633 28.67 -36.38 -2.23
N ARG A 634 29.50 -36.02 -3.22
CA ARG A 634 30.40 -34.87 -3.21
C ARG A 634 29.67 -33.58 -3.63
N ALA A 635 30.13 -32.48 -3.04
CA ALA A 635 29.68 -31.10 -3.23
C ALA A 635 30.01 -30.34 -4.56
N PRO A 636 30.91 -30.74 -5.49
CA PRO A 636 31.31 -29.81 -6.57
C PRO A 636 30.80 -29.99 -8.02
N GLU A 637 29.80 -30.83 -8.34
CA GLU A 637 29.51 -31.18 -9.76
C GLU A 637 28.12 -30.86 -10.34
N LEU A 638 27.17 -30.28 -9.60
CA LEU A 638 25.92 -29.77 -10.22
C LEU A 638 25.55 -28.33 -9.82
N MET A 639 26.53 -27.58 -9.35
CA MET A 639 26.64 -26.15 -9.66
C MET A 639 27.76 -25.99 -10.67
N ARG A 640 27.43 -25.83 -11.97
CA ARG A 640 28.19 -25.08 -13.00
C ARG A 640 27.61 -25.26 -14.42
N ALA A 641 26.71 -24.34 -14.77
CA ALA A 641 26.58 -23.63 -16.06
C ALA A 641 25.23 -22.88 -16.01
N SER A 642 25.03 -21.57 -16.21
CA SER A 642 25.84 -20.36 -16.37
C SER A 642 24.86 -19.18 -16.16
N VAL A 643 25.33 -18.01 -15.72
CA VAL A 643 24.62 -16.70 -15.63
C VAL A 643 25.61 -15.65 -16.19
N PRO A 644 25.27 -14.42 -16.68
CA PRO A 644 24.11 -13.81 -17.38
C PRO A 644 24.54 -13.11 -18.72
N PRO A 645 23.65 -12.50 -19.56
CA PRO A 645 23.26 -11.08 -19.41
C PRO A 645 21.83 -10.73 -19.89
N GLY A 646 21.12 -9.88 -19.13
CA GLY A 646 20.17 -8.86 -19.62
C GLY A 646 18.89 -9.25 -20.39
N GLY A 647 17.74 -8.82 -19.86
CA GLY A 647 16.48 -8.60 -20.61
C GLY A 647 15.26 -8.48 -19.68
N LEU A 648 14.95 -7.27 -19.18
CA LEU A 648 13.82 -6.40 -19.60
C LEU A 648 12.45 -7.06 -19.32
N PHE A 649 11.63 -6.73 -18.32
CA PHE A 649 11.38 -5.47 -17.63
C PHE A 649 11.10 -5.72 -16.13
N GLY A 650 11.74 -4.92 -15.28
CA GLY A 650 11.24 -4.70 -13.93
C GLY A 650 9.96 -3.86 -14.04
N PHE A 651 8.84 -4.41 -13.62
CA PHE A 651 7.71 -3.58 -13.24
C PHE A 651 8.10 -2.88 -11.92
N LEU A 652 8.58 -1.65 -12.07
CA LEU A 652 8.43 -0.56 -11.11
C LEU A 652 7.01 -0.68 -10.52
N GLY A 653 6.84 -0.88 -9.21
CA GLY A 653 7.11 0.14 -8.21
C GLY A 653 6.10 1.26 -8.42
N LEU A 654 4.99 1.25 -7.65
CA LEU A 654 3.86 2.18 -7.49
C LEU A 654 2.61 1.29 -7.29
N ASP A 655 2.11 1.02 -6.08
CA ASP A 655 1.57 1.94 -5.06
C ASP A 655 1.85 1.39 -3.65
N GLY A 656 2.15 2.11 -2.57
CA GLY A 656 2.27 3.54 -2.33
C GLY A 656 2.80 3.81 -0.91
N ALA A 657 4.03 3.37 -0.61
CA ALA A 657 4.83 3.93 0.46
C ALA A 657 5.38 5.28 -0.04
N VAL A 658 4.80 6.38 0.42
CA VAL A 658 5.53 7.66 0.41
C VAL A 658 6.64 7.50 1.45
N SER A 659 7.88 7.31 1.01
CA SER A 659 9.04 7.45 1.89
C SER A 659 9.00 8.86 2.50
N GLU A 660 9.07 8.96 3.82
CA GLU A 660 9.45 10.22 4.46
C GLU A 660 10.86 10.07 5.02
N GLU A 661 11.87 9.82 4.18
CA GLU A 661 13.05 10.65 4.41
C GLU A 661 12.56 12.10 4.27
N PRO A 662 13.03 13.04 5.11
CA PRO A 662 12.57 14.41 5.03
C PRO A 662 12.90 14.90 3.63
N LEU A 663 11.85 14.96 2.83
CA LEU A 663 11.89 15.57 1.52
C LEU A 663 12.37 17.00 1.76
N ASP A 664 13.38 17.42 0.98
CA ASP A 664 13.89 18.80 0.97
C ASP A 664 12.66 19.74 1.03
N PRO A 665 12.64 20.84 1.83
CA PRO A 665 11.51 21.78 1.89
C PRO A 665 10.97 22.29 0.53
N LEU A 666 11.63 21.93 -0.56
CA LEU A 666 11.31 22.12 -1.97
C LEU A 666 10.45 20.99 -2.60
N GLN A 667 10.16 19.92 -1.86
CA GLN A 667 9.51 18.70 -2.32
C GLN A 667 8.18 18.52 -1.57
N ARG A 668 7.08 18.97 -2.18
CA ARG A 668 5.73 18.66 -1.71
C ARG A 668 5.09 17.63 -2.64
N ILE A 669 4.50 16.59 -2.06
CA ILE A 669 3.76 15.57 -2.80
C ILE A 669 2.35 16.10 -2.98
N VAL A 670 1.93 16.37 -4.24
CA VAL A 670 0.50 16.30 -4.54
C VAL A 670 0.12 14.85 -4.31
N PRO A 671 -0.92 14.56 -3.50
CA PRO A 671 -1.52 13.24 -3.50
C PRO A 671 -1.63 12.80 -4.96
N SER A 672 -1.11 11.62 -5.30
CA SER A 672 -1.20 11.02 -6.63
C SER A 672 -2.38 11.62 -7.37
N LEU A 673 -2.14 12.30 -8.50
CA LEU A 673 -3.20 12.79 -9.35
C LEU A 673 -3.98 11.55 -9.81
N ARG A 674 -4.93 11.13 -8.97
CA ARG A 674 -5.73 9.93 -9.15
C ARG A 674 -6.66 10.25 -10.30
N ASP A 675 -6.86 9.28 -11.18
CA ASP A 675 -7.97 9.20 -12.13
C ASP A 675 -9.30 9.13 -11.36
N GLU A 676 -9.58 10.12 -10.53
CA GLU A 676 -10.88 10.37 -9.95
C GLU A 676 -11.71 11.02 -11.05
N ALA A 677 -12.86 10.45 -11.39
CA ALA A 677 -13.77 11.11 -12.32
C ALA A 677 -14.16 12.47 -11.72
N ALA A 678 -14.02 13.53 -12.53
CA ALA A 678 -14.29 14.94 -12.22
C ALA A 678 -13.05 15.84 -12.00
N PHE A 679 -11.88 15.52 -12.58
CA PHE A 679 -10.73 16.44 -12.57
C PHE A 679 -10.06 16.66 -13.94
N ALA A 680 -9.34 17.77 -14.11
CA ALA A 680 -8.47 18.05 -15.25
C ALA A 680 -7.08 18.48 -14.77
N ASP A 681 -6.06 17.71 -15.11
CA ASP A 681 -4.69 17.88 -14.63
C ASP A 681 -3.77 18.46 -15.71
N ILE A 682 -3.28 19.67 -15.45
CA ILE A 682 -2.56 20.50 -16.43
C ILE A 682 -1.17 20.84 -15.90
N VAL A 683 -0.14 20.56 -16.70
CA VAL A 683 1.27 20.74 -16.33
C VAL A 683 1.99 21.67 -17.30
N SER A 684 2.91 22.48 -16.78
CA SER A 684 3.90 23.25 -17.53
C SER A 684 5.30 22.80 -17.16
N TRP A 685 6.18 22.52 -18.14
CA TRP A 685 7.54 22.07 -17.85
C TRP A 685 8.57 22.44 -18.92
N ASN A 686 9.63 23.11 -18.50
CA ASN A 686 10.84 23.27 -19.29
C ASN A 686 11.73 22.01 -19.15
N ILE A 687 12.00 21.28 -20.23
CA ILE A 687 12.74 19.99 -20.21
C ILE A 687 14.27 20.18 -20.40
N GLU A 688 14.76 21.42 -20.41
CA GLU A 688 16.18 21.77 -20.52
C GLU A 688 16.84 21.26 -21.82
N HIS A 689 17.04 22.15 -22.80
CA HIS A 689 17.80 21.86 -24.02
C HIS A 689 17.38 20.55 -24.72
N PHE A 690 16.11 20.19 -24.65
CA PHE A 690 15.57 18.93 -25.17
C PHE A 690 15.27 19.02 -26.67
N HIS A 691 16.21 19.53 -27.45
CA HIS A 691 16.14 19.74 -28.88
C HIS A 691 17.50 19.37 -29.49
N ASN A 692 17.56 19.12 -30.81
CA ASN A 692 18.79 18.75 -31.52
C ASN A 692 19.56 17.58 -30.87
N GLU A 693 18.84 16.61 -30.29
CA GLU A 693 19.42 15.42 -29.63
C GLU A 693 20.29 15.69 -28.39
N ALA A 694 20.42 16.94 -27.93
CA ALA A 694 21.40 17.33 -26.91
C ALA A 694 21.23 16.62 -25.55
N ASN A 695 20.00 16.25 -25.20
CA ASN A 695 19.67 15.60 -23.92
C ASN A 695 18.84 14.30 -24.08
N TRP A 696 18.90 13.65 -25.23
CA TRP A 696 18.07 12.47 -25.51
C TRP A 696 18.37 11.25 -24.64
N THR A 697 19.55 11.17 -24.02
CA THR A 697 19.85 10.15 -23.02
C THR A 697 18.91 10.21 -21.81
N LYS A 698 18.26 11.35 -21.57
CA LYS A 698 17.26 11.53 -20.51
C LYS A 698 15.86 11.02 -20.90
N ILE A 699 15.59 10.72 -22.19
CA ILE A 699 14.27 10.28 -22.68
C ILE A 699 13.65 9.15 -21.84
N PRO A 700 14.35 8.04 -21.51
CA PRO A 700 13.73 6.94 -20.76
C PRO A 700 13.24 7.37 -19.37
N LYS A 701 14.02 8.22 -18.69
CA LYS A 701 13.70 8.72 -17.35
C LYS A 701 12.59 9.78 -17.40
N ILE A 702 12.65 10.72 -18.34
CA ILE A 702 11.58 11.72 -18.55
C ILE A 702 10.26 11.02 -18.93
N ALA A 703 10.32 9.99 -19.77
CA ALA A 703 9.15 9.19 -20.14
C ALA A 703 8.55 8.46 -18.93
N GLU A 704 9.40 7.88 -18.08
CA GLU A 704 8.98 7.25 -16.82
C GLU A 704 8.32 8.26 -15.86
N LEU A 705 8.89 9.47 -15.74
CA LEU A 705 8.32 10.54 -14.93
C LEU A 705 6.93 10.95 -15.44
N ILE A 706 6.80 11.30 -16.72
CA ILE A 706 5.52 11.68 -17.32
C ILE A 706 4.48 10.55 -17.17
N ARG A 707 4.86 9.29 -17.38
CA ARG A 707 3.98 8.13 -17.15
C ARG A 707 3.48 8.05 -15.73
N SER A 708 4.35 8.29 -14.75
CA SER A 708 3.98 8.18 -13.34
C SER A 708 2.98 9.26 -12.92
N PHE A 709 2.99 10.43 -13.58
CA PHE A 709 2.10 11.56 -13.25
C PHE A 709 0.70 11.41 -13.84
N ARG A 710 0.58 10.76 -15.00
CA ARG A 710 -0.70 10.49 -15.69
C ARG A 710 -1.56 11.74 -16.02
N CYS A 711 -0.97 12.93 -16.06
CA CYS A 711 -1.73 14.17 -16.30
C CYS A 711 -2.35 14.24 -17.70
N ASP A 712 -3.47 14.96 -17.80
CA ASP A 712 -4.24 15.14 -19.03
C ASP A 712 -3.46 15.95 -20.09
N PHE A 713 -2.80 17.03 -19.68
CA PHE A 713 -2.14 17.97 -20.60
C PHE A 713 -0.79 18.48 -20.08
N TRP A 714 0.25 18.41 -20.92
CA TRP A 714 1.62 18.88 -20.65
C TRP A 714 2.01 19.96 -21.65
N ALA A 715 2.28 21.16 -21.15
CA ALA A 715 2.85 22.27 -21.90
C ALA A 715 4.36 22.30 -21.71
N LEU A 716 5.11 22.02 -22.78
CA LEU A 716 6.55 21.78 -22.72
C LEU A 716 7.35 22.91 -23.38
N GLN A 717 8.49 23.26 -22.79
CA GLN A 717 9.44 24.24 -23.34
C GLN A 717 10.81 23.60 -23.60
N GLU A 718 11.55 24.20 -24.54
CA GLU A 718 12.88 23.78 -25.00
C GLU A 718 12.94 22.46 -25.77
N VAL A 719 11.83 22.16 -26.45
CA VAL A 719 11.64 20.95 -27.24
C VAL A 719 11.64 21.26 -28.74
N ASP A 720 11.85 20.24 -29.56
CA ASP A 720 11.57 20.26 -31.00
C ASP A 720 10.67 19.07 -31.41
N GLU A 721 10.17 19.08 -32.64
CA GLU A 721 9.25 18.05 -33.15
C GLU A 721 9.80 16.63 -32.99
N ARG A 722 11.09 16.44 -33.27
CA ARG A 722 11.71 15.13 -33.24
C ARG A 722 11.86 14.63 -31.79
N SER A 723 12.28 15.50 -30.89
CA SER A 723 12.40 15.18 -29.46
C SER A 723 11.05 14.80 -28.83
N LEU A 724 9.96 15.48 -29.22
CA LEU A 724 8.61 15.17 -28.73
C LEU A 724 8.09 13.86 -29.31
N ALA A 725 8.39 13.57 -30.59
CA ALA A 725 8.03 12.30 -31.20
C ALA A 725 8.69 11.13 -30.45
N GLU A 726 10.00 11.19 -30.24
CA GLU A 726 10.78 10.14 -29.57
C GLU A 726 10.40 10.01 -28.09
N LEU A 727 10.17 11.13 -27.40
CA LEU A 727 9.71 11.11 -26.01
C LEU A 727 8.30 10.52 -25.90
N THR A 728 7.38 10.90 -26.80
CA THR A 728 6.01 10.36 -26.82
C THR A 728 6.00 8.88 -27.15
N GLU A 729 6.87 8.43 -28.07
CA GLU A 729 7.07 7.01 -28.34
C GLU A 729 7.56 6.30 -27.09
N ALA A 730 8.62 6.79 -26.44
CA ALA A 730 9.17 6.19 -25.22
C ALA A 730 8.16 6.16 -24.06
N ILE A 731 7.32 7.20 -23.91
CA ILE A 731 6.19 7.23 -22.96
C ILE A 731 5.25 6.07 -23.27
N ASN A 732 4.80 5.97 -24.53
CA ASN A 732 3.82 4.99 -24.99
C ASN A 732 4.35 3.55 -25.01
N THR A 733 5.65 3.31 -25.18
CA THR A 733 6.23 1.96 -25.21
C THR A 733 6.22 1.28 -23.84
N GLY A 734 6.33 2.04 -22.75
CA GLY A 734 6.40 1.49 -21.39
C GLY A 734 5.24 1.89 -20.48
N GLY A 735 4.13 2.36 -21.05
CA GLY A 735 2.99 2.89 -20.31
C GLY A 735 1.66 2.46 -20.90
N ASN A 736 0.64 2.52 -20.05
CA ASN A 736 -0.69 1.95 -20.30
C ASN A 736 -1.73 3.03 -20.65
N VAL A 737 -1.22 4.23 -20.90
CA VAL A 737 -1.93 5.46 -21.22
C VAL A 737 -1.30 6.01 -22.50
N ARG A 738 -2.09 6.22 -23.56
CA ARG A 738 -1.59 6.81 -24.80
C ARG A 738 -1.54 8.32 -24.74
N TYR A 739 -0.38 8.84 -25.09
CA TYR A 739 -0.15 10.24 -25.29
C TYR A 739 -0.02 10.57 -26.78
N GLY A 740 -0.61 11.70 -27.17
CA GLY A 740 -0.33 12.42 -28.40
C GLY A 740 0.60 13.59 -28.12
N TYR A 741 1.15 14.17 -29.18
CA TYR A 741 1.92 15.40 -29.08
C TYR A 741 1.56 16.36 -30.21
N ILE A 742 1.79 17.65 -29.94
CA ILE A 742 1.77 18.73 -30.92
C ILE A 742 3.10 19.47 -30.80
N ALA A 743 3.74 19.70 -31.93
CA ALA A 743 5.02 20.40 -31.99
C ALA A 743 5.00 21.46 -33.08
N VAL A 744 5.83 22.49 -32.93
CA VAL A 744 6.16 23.41 -34.03
C VAL A 744 7.08 22.67 -35.01
N PRO A 745 6.76 22.61 -36.31
CA PRO A 745 7.65 21.98 -37.29
C PRO A 745 9.02 22.65 -37.35
N GLY A 746 10.09 21.85 -37.33
CA GLY A 746 11.47 22.33 -37.40
C GLY A 746 12.32 21.95 -36.19
N SER A 747 13.51 22.58 -36.09
CA SER A 747 14.51 22.29 -35.06
C SER A 747 14.86 23.54 -34.24
N GLY A 748 15.40 23.33 -33.03
CA GLY A 748 15.73 24.41 -32.09
C GLY A 748 14.77 24.47 -30.89
N GLN A 749 15.07 25.33 -29.92
CA GLN A 749 14.27 25.44 -28.69
C GLN A 749 12.91 26.09 -28.99
N GLN A 750 11.87 25.26 -29.07
CA GLN A 750 10.48 25.68 -29.28
C GLN A 750 9.61 25.26 -28.08
N SER A 751 8.34 25.65 -28.15
CA SER A 751 7.27 25.12 -27.29
C SER A 751 6.58 23.94 -27.98
N GLY A 752 6.02 23.03 -27.19
CA GLY A 752 5.15 21.97 -27.69
C GLY A 752 4.29 21.40 -26.58
N ALA A 753 3.43 20.44 -26.92
CA ALA A 753 2.52 19.83 -25.97
C ALA A 753 2.51 18.31 -26.09
N ILE A 754 2.33 17.63 -24.96
CA ILE A 754 2.02 16.20 -24.87
C ILE A 754 0.69 16.09 -24.13
N PHE A 755 -0.22 15.24 -24.58
CA PHE A 755 -1.57 15.16 -24.01
C PHE A 755 -2.13 13.74 -24.06
N ARG A 756 -2.95 13.40 -23.07
CA ARG A 756 -3.59 12.09 -22.93
C ARG A 756 -4.67 11.91 -23.99
N ARG A 757 -4.63 10.84 -24.79
CA ARG A 757 -5.52 10.67 -25.95
C ARG A 757 -6.92 10.19 -25.59
N ASP A 758 -7.08 9.55 -24.45
CA ASP A 758 -8.35 9.06 -23.90
C ASP A 758 -9.21 10.22 -23.35
N THR A 759 -8.59 11.20 -22.68
CA THR A 759 -9.32 12.32 -22.06
C THR A 759 -9.16 13.66 -22.78
N THR A 760 -8.06 13.88 -23.52
CA THR A 760 -7.72 15.21 -24.02
C THR A 760 -7.82 15.31 -25.54
N ARG A 761 -8.42 16.40 -26.00
CA ARG A 761 -8.39 16.84 -27.40
C ARG A 761 -7.66 18.18 -27.45
N VAL A 762 -6.74 18.31 -28.39
CA VAL A 762 -5.94 19.53 -28.55
C VAL A 762 -5.95 19.94 -30.01
N ARG A 763 -6.12 21.25 -30.24
CA ARG A 763 -6.09 21.86 -31.56
C ARG A 763 -5.21 23.10 -31.54
N VAL A 764 -4.30 23.23 -32.51
CA VAL A 764 -3.54 24.48 -32.72
C VAL A 764 -4.48 25.55 -33.26
N ILE A 765 -4.42 26.74 -32.66
CA ILE A 765 -5.16 27.91 -33.12
C ILE A 765 -4.19 29.02 -33.49
N GLU A 766 -4.61 29.89 -34.41
CA GLU A 766 -3.85 31.10 -34.75
C GLU A 766 -4.43 32.28 -33.97
N PRO A 767 -3.58 33.17 -33.41
CA PRO A 767 -4.07 34.35 -32.74
C PRO A 767 -4.64 35.36 -33.76
N PRO A 768 -5.44 36.35 -33.30
CA PRO A 768 -5.90 37.43 -34.15
C PRO A 768 -4.76 38.14 -34.91
N VAL A 769 -5.03 38.64 -36.12
CA VAL A 769 -3.99 39.20 -37.02
C VAL A 769 -3.21 40.37 -36.40
N ASP A 770 -3.87 41.20 -35.59
CA ASP A 770 -3.23 42.28 -34.86
C ASP A 770 -2.30 41.75 -33.76
N ILE A 771 -2.70 40.70 -33.04
CA ILE A 771 -1.83 40.00 -32.08
C ILE A 771 -0.65 39.33 -32.79
N GLU A 772 -0.87 38.66 -33.93
CA GLU A 772 0.20 38.03 -34.70
C GLU A 772 1.27 39.04 -35.13
N ALA A 773 0.86 40.26 -35.52
CA ALA A 773 1.79 41.33 -35.83
C ALA A 773 2.62 41.78 -34.62
N GLU A 774 2.03 41.78 -33.42
CA GLU A 774 2.71 42.11 -32.16
C GLU A 774 3.70 41.04 -31.72
N LEU A 775 3.43 39.75 -31.98
CA LEU A 775 4.36 38.66 -31.68
C LEU A 775 5.69 38.81 -32.44
N ALA A 776 5.65 39.41 -33.64
CA ALA A 776 6.83 39.68 -34.46
C ALA A 776 7.50 41.03 -34.17
N GLN A 777 6.93 41.86 -33.28
CA GLN A 777 7.40 43.20 -33.00
C GLN A 777 8.76 43.22 -32.29
N GLU A 778 9.54 44.26 -32.56
CA GLU A 778 10.74 44.61 -31.79
C GLU A 778 10.47 45.86 -30.94
N ILE A 779 10.99 45.85 -29.72
CA ILE A 779 11.00 46.99 -28.83
C ILE A 779 12.43 47.50 -28.63
N ARG A 780 12.56 48.80 -28.43
CA ARG A 780 13.85 49.43 -28.13
C ARG A 780 14.14 49.32 -26.65
N VAL A 781 15.26 48.70 -26.31
CA VAL A 781 15.71 48.52 -24.92
C VAL A 781 17.06 49.17 -24.68
N GLU A 782 17.33 49.54 -23.43
CA GLU A 782 18.62 50.07 -23.00
C GLU A 782 19.57 48.93 -22.60
N LEU A 783 20.82 49.03 -23.02
CA LEU A 783 21.90 48.11 -22.70
C LEU A 783 22.64 48.59 -21.44
N SER A 784 23.30 47.67 -20.74
CA SER A 784 24.05 47.99 -19.50
C SER A 784 25.22 48.96 -19.71
N ASN A 785 25.60 49.25 -20.96
CA ASN A 785 26.59 50.28 -21.31
C ASN A 785 25.97 51.63 -21.72
N GLY A 786 24.68 51.86 -21.48
CA GLY A 786 23.94 53.09 -21.80
C GLY A 786 23.60 53.28 -23.28
N LYS A 787 23.91 52.31 -24.15
CA LYS A 787 23.45 52.31 -25.55
C LYS A 787 22.06 51.70 -25.63
N THR A 788 21.36 51.93 -26.74
CA THR A 788 20.06 51.27 -27.01
C THR A 788 20.19 50.25 -28.14
N ALA A 789 19.35 49.23 -28.11
CA ALA A 789 19.24 48.26 -29.19
C ALA A 789 17.81 47.74 -29.30
N ASP A 790 17.42 47.34 -30.51
CA ASP A 790 16.11 46.73 -30.74
C ASP A 790 16.16 45.23 -30.41
N ARG A 791 15.11 44.74 -29.79
CA ARG A 791 14.96 43.34 -29.37
C ARG A 791 13.54 42.87 -29.66
N LYS A 792 13.42 41.66 -30.20
CA LYS A 792 12.12 41.00 -30.37
C LYS A 792 11.40 40.84 -29.05
N VAL A 793 10.10 41.08 -29.06
CA VAL A 793 9.21 40.83 -27.92
C VAL A 793 9.16 39.33 -27.60
N PHE A 794 9.09 38.49 -28.64
CA PHE A 794 9.18 37.04 -28.51
C PHE A 794 10.39 36.50 -29.28
N HIS A 795 11.34 35.90 -28.56
CA HIS A 795 12.44 35.17 -29.18
C HIS A 795 11.99 33.81 -29.75
N ARG A 796 10.95 33.24 -29.14
CA ARG A 796 10.29 32.00 -29.53
C ARG A 796 8.80 32.31 -29.59
N ARG A 797 8.15 32.01 -30.72
CA ARG A 797 6.72 32.29 -30.89
C ARG A 797 5.93 31.43 -29.90
N PRO A 798 4.99 32.01 -29.12
CA PRO A 798 4.08 31.22 -28.30
C PRO A 798 3.28 30.22 -29.14
N MET A 799 2.99 29.05 -28.58
CA MET A 799 2.06 28.09 -29.18
C MET A 799 0.68 28.31 -28.59
N PHE A 800 -0.30 28.64 -29.43
CA PHE A 800 -1.68 28.83 -29.01
C PHE A 800 -2.50 27.58 -29.32
N LEU A 801 -3.23 27.11 -28.32
CA LEU A 801 -3.97 25.86 -28.36
C LEU A 801 -5.38 26.04 -27.81
N GLU A 802 -6.31 25.29 -28.37
CA GLU A 802 -7.61 24.98 -27.77
C GLU A 802 -7.53 23.55 -27.23
N VAL A 803 -7.87 23.37 -25.96
CA VAL A 803 -7.75 22.13 -25.23
C VAL A 803 -9.09 21.79 -24.61
N GLN A 804 -9.51 20.54 -24.77
CA GLN A 804 -10.69 19.98 -24.13
C GLN A 804 -10.26 18.75 -23.35
N VAL A 805 -10.50 18.76 -22.03
CA VAL A 805 -10.33 17.58 -21.16
C VAL A 805 -11.71 17.04 -20.83
N SER A 806 -11.91 15.75 -21.04
CA SER A 806 -13.20 15.07 -20.85
C SER A 806 -13.03 13.83 -19.98
N GLN A 807 -13.82 13.75 -18.91
CA GLN A 807 -13.91 12.58 -18.05
C GLN A 807 -15.38 12.19 -17.87
N GLY A 808 -15.80 11.11 -18.52
CA GLY A 808 -17.22 10.72 -18.55
C GLY A 808 -18.08 11.76 -19.26
N ALA A 809 -19.05 12.35 -18.54
CA ALA A 809 -19.92 13.41 -19.06
C ALA A 809 -19.41 14.83 -18.73
N ALA A 810 -18.41 14.95 -17.85
CA ALA A 810 -17.82 16.23 -17.49
C ALA A 810 -16.77 16.64 -18.52
N VAL A 811 -16.80 17.92 -18.89
CA VAL A 811 -15.92 18.51 -19.91
C VAL A 811 -15.40 19.83 -19.38
N PHE A 812 -14.10 20.05 -19.52
CA PHE A 812 -13.45 21.32 -19.29
C PHE A 812 -12.71 21.76 -20.56
N ASP A 813 -13.21 22.83 -21.15
CA ASP A 813 -12.68 23.46 -22.34
C ASP A 813 -11.89 24.70 -21.92
N PHE A 814 -10.70 24.89 -22.49
CA PHE A 814 -9.92 26.10 -22.27
C PHE A 814 -9.02 26.40 -23.46
N ARG A 815 -8.66 27.67 -23.61
CA ARG A 815 -7.61 28.09 -24.54
C ARG A 815 -6.34 28.40 -23.79
N CYS A 816 -5.20 27.99 -24.34
CA CYS A 816 -3.92 28.28 -23.70
C CYS A 816 -2.83 28.76 -24.65
N ALA A 817 -1.88 29.51 -24.08
CA ALA A 817 -0.63 29.86 -24.73
C ALA A 817 0.55 29.22 -23.98
N ILE A 818 1.35 28.42 -24.69
CA ILE A 818 2.61 27.85 -24.18
C ILE A 818 3.76 28.79 -24.51
N VAL A 819 4.43 29.31 -23.48
CA VAL A 819 5.41 30.38 -23.61
C VAL A 819 6.78 30.00 -23.06
N HIS A 820 7.83 30.61 -23.61
CA HIS A 820 9.14 30.67 -23.00
C HIS A 820 9.65 32.11 -23.15
N LEU A 821 9.54 32.90 -22.08
CA LEU A 821 9.81 34.34 -22.13
C LEU A 821 11.30 34.66 -21.97
N LYS A 822 11.66 35.92 -22.22
CA LYS A 822 13.05 36.38 -22.19
C LYS A 822 13.71 36.14 -20.82
N SER A 823 14.77 35.34 -20.83
CA SER A 823 15.65 35.11 -19.70
C SER A 823 16.39 36.37 -19.23
N THR A 824 16.93 36.31 -18.00
CA THR A 824 17.75 37.37 -17.42
C THR A 824 19.01 37.60 -18.26
N ASP A 825 19.20 38.81 -18.77
CA ASP A 825 20.33 39.17 -19.65
C ASP A 825 21.10 40.36 -19.09
N THR A 826 22.30 40.12 -18.57
CA THR A 826 23.15 41.15 -17.93
C THR A 826 23.66 42.22 -18.90
N LYS A 827 23.47 42.03 -20.21
CA LYS A 827 23.77 43.04 -21.23
C LYS A 827 22.64 44.08 -21.35
N LEU A 828 21.46 43.81 -20.81
CA LEU A 828 20.34 44.74 -20.75
C LEU A 828 20.36 45.51 -19.43
N ALA A 829 20.05 46.80 -19.46
CA ALA A 829 20.07 47.66 -18.27
C ALA A 829 19.07 47.20 -17.20
N ASP A 830 17.95 46.67 -17.63
CA ASP A 830 16.83 46.20 -16.79
C ASP A 830 16.80 44.67 -16.67
N THR A 831 17.83 43.99 -17.16
CA THR A 831 17.94 42.53 -17.20
C THR A 831 16.80 41.81 -17.95
N GLY A 832 16.11 42.51 -18.87
CA GLY A 832 15.09 41.95 -19.75
C GLY A 832 13.63 42.07 -19.25
N SER A 833 13.40 42.77 -18.14
CA SER A 833 12.05 42.98 -17.59
C SER A 833 11.08 43.69 -18.54
N SER A 834 11.53 44.68 -19.30
CA SER A 834 10.74 45.43 -20.28
C SER A 834 10.34 44.56 -21.47
N ILE A 835 11.17 43.57 -21.83
CA ILE A 835 10.83 42.59 -22.87
C ILE A 835 9.72 41.67 -22.35
N ARG A 836 9.89 41.12 -21.13
CA ARG A 836 8.85 40.29 -20.50
C ARG A 836 7.54 41.06 -20.31
N GLU A 837 7.60 42.35 -19.97
CA GLU A 837 6.42 43.20 -19.84
C GLU A 837 5.69 43.38 -21.17
N ALA A 838 6.42 43.65 -22.26
CA ALA A 838 5.82 43.70 -23.60
C ALA A 838 5.21 42.34 -24.00
N SER A 839 5.86 41.22 -23.66
CA SER A 839 5.33 39.87 -23.89
C SER A 839 4.03 39.65 -23.10
N ALA A 840 4.02 39.96 -21.81
CA ALA A 840 2.87 39.78 -20.93
C ALA A 840 1.68 40.64 -21.38
N ARG A 841 1.92 41.89 -21.77
CA ARG A 841 0.88 42.78 -22.34
C ARG A 841 0.29 42.22 -23.63
N THR A 842 1.11 41.63 -24.49
CA THR A 842 0.65 41.02 -25.76
C THR A 842 -0.23 39.80 -25.47
N LEU A 843 0.19 38.90 -24.58
CA LEU A 843 -0.59 37.72 -24.19
C LEU A 843 -1.88 38.07 -23.46
N ALA A 844 -1.85 39.07 -22.58
CA ALA A 844 -3.03 39.52 -21.86
C ALA A 844 -4.05 40.18 -22.82
N ARG A 845 -3.57 40.93 -23.82
CA ARG A 845 -4.42 41.45 -24.90
C ARG A 845 -4.95 40.36 -25.81
N TRP A 846 -4.20 39.29 -26.08
CA TRP A 846 -4.71 38.13 -26.79
C TRP A 846 -5.94 37.57 -26.08
N ILE A 847 -5.85 37.31 -24.77
CA ILE A 847 -7.00 36.83 -23.98
C ILE A 847 -8.16 37.81 -24.05
N ALA A 848 -7.93 39.11 -23.83
CA ALA A 848 -9.00 40.11 -23.90
C ALA A 848 -9.68 40.17 -25.27
N ARG A 849 -8.90 40.13 -26.36
CA ARG A 849 -9.42 40.12 -27.74
C ARG A 849 -10.16 38.85 -28.09
N ASP A 850 -9.66 37.71 -27.66
CA ASP A 850 -10.30 36.42 -27.94
C ASP A 850 -11.62 36.29 -27.14
N ARG A 851 -11.66 36.82 -25.91
CA ARG A 851 -12.90 36.93 -25.10
C ARG A 851 -13.96 37.83 -25.74
N GLU A 852 -13.58 38.88 -26.47
CA GLU A 852 -14.54 39.71 -27.22
C GLU A 852 -15.31 38.89 -28.28
N SER A 853 -14.72 37.78 -28.77
CA SER A 853 -15.41 36.87 -29.71
C SER A 853 -16.46 35.97 -29.05
N GLY A 854 -16.39 35.81 -27.72
CA GLY A 854 -17.31 34.98 -26.92
C GLY A 854 -17.16 33.47 -27.14
N SER A 855 -16.07 32.99 -27.75
CA SER A 855 -15.89 31.58 -28.07
C SER A 855 -15.41 30.69 -26.92
N GLU A 856 -14.79 31.28 -25.91
CA GLU A 856 -14.26 30.61 -24.72
C GLU A 856 -14.16 31.64 -23.59
N THR A 857 -14.36 31.21 -22.34
CA THR A 857 -14.21 32.01 -21.12
C THR A 857 -12.98 31.63 -20.30
N ASP A 858 -12.50 30.39 -20.43
CA ASP A 858 -11.38 29.86 -19.63
C ASP A 858 -10.06 29.94 -20.41
N TYR A 859 -9.11 30.74 -19.89
CA TYR A 859 -7.81 30.96 -20.55
C TYR A 859 -6.63 30.72 -19.63
N LEU A 860 -5.63 30.03 -20.17
CA LEU A 860 -4.39 29.67 -19.48
C LEU A 860 -3.16 30.24 -20.21
N ILE A 861 -2.14 30.65 -19.46
CA ILE A 861 -0.78 30.88 -19.98
C ILE A 861 0.17 30.01 -19.18
N LEU A 862 0.93 29.16 -19.88
CA LEU A 862 1.73 28.08 -19.31
C LEU A 862 3.18 28.23 -19.79
N GLY A 863 4.15 28.30 -18.88
CA GLY A 863 5.56 28.15 -19.28
C GLY A 863 6.59 28.81 -18.39
N ASP A 864 7.85 28.68 -18.82
CA ASP A 864 8.99 29.41 -18.25
C ASP A 864 8.88 30.90 -18.59
N MET A 865 8.46 31.70 -17.62
CA MET A 865 8.30 33.14 -17.77
C MET A 865 9.56 33.92 -17.36
N ASN A 866 10.58 33.25 -16.81
CA ASN A 866 11.85 33.85 -16.41
C ASN A 866 11.73 35.08 -15.47
N ALA A 867 10.67 35.12 -14.67
CA ALA A 867 10.41 36.15 -13.67
C ALA A 867 9.95 35.48 -12.38
N GLU A 868 10.34 36.01 -11.22
CA GLU A 868 9.94 35.49 -9.91
C GLU A 868 8.83 36.28 -9.23
N THR A 869 8.57 37.49 -9.74
CA THR A 869 7.57 38.40 -9.18
C THR A 869 6.89 39.13 -10.33
N ALA A 870 5.65 39.57 -10.09
CA ALA A 870 4.93 40.41 -11.03
C ALA A 870 5.73 41.65 -11.47
N ARG A 871 6.55 42.22 -10.58
CA ARG A 871 7.38 43.41 -10.85
C ARG A 871 8.49 43.17 -11.87
N GLN A 872 8.84 41.93 -12.16
CA GLN A 872 9.88 41.57 -13.13
C GLN A 872 9.35 41.42 -14.56
N GLY A 873 8.19 42.03 -14.86
CA GLY A 873 7.60 42.10 -16.19
C GLY A 873 6.31 41.30 -16.37
N LEU A 874 5.69 40.78 -15.30
CA LEU A 874 4.42 40.03 -15.38
C LEU A 874 3.21 40.81 -14.85
N ALA A 875 3.41 42.05 -14.37
CA ALA A 875 2.37 42.88 -13.76
C ALA A 875 1.15 43.11 -14.67
N ALA A 876 1.34 43.10 -15.99
CA ALA A 876 0.27 43.25 -16.96
C ALA A 876 -0.80 42.14 -16.88
N PHE A 877 -0.46 40.93 -16.41
CA PHE A 877 -1.44 39.86 -16.23
C PHE A 877 -2.48 40.25 -15.16
N SER A 878 -2.03 40.73 -14.00
CA SER A 878 -2.95 41.07 -12.90
C SER A 878 -3.54 42.47 -12.97
N ALA A 879 -2.83 43.44 -13.57
CA ALA A 879 -3.25 44.84 -13.55
C ALA A 879 -4.19 45.23 -14.69
N GLU A 880 -4.16 44.52 -15.83
CA GLU A 880 -4.80 45.00 -17.06
C GLU A 880 -5.92 44.10 -17.60
N ASN A 881 -5.98 42.82 -17.19
CA ASN A 881 -6.86 41.84 -17.85
C ASN A 881 -7.52 40.81 -16.91
N ASP A 882 -7.66 41.12 -15.62
CA ASP A 882 -8.36 40.26 -14.65
C ASP A 882 -7.83 38.82 -14.57
N LEU A 883 -6.51 38.63 -14.72
CA LEU A 883 -5.86 37.33 -14.63
C LEU A 883 -5.22 37.11 -13.25
N ALA A 884 -5.20 35.84 -12.84
CA ALA A 884 -4.55 35.36 -11.63
C ALA A 884 -3.26 34.60 -11.98
N LEU A 885 -2.15 35.02 -11.37
CA LEU A 885 -0.88 34.30 -11.39
C LEU A 885 -0.89 33.26 -10.26
N LEU A 886 -1.44 32.07 -10.54
CA LEU A 886 -1.68 31.05 -9.52
C LEU A 886 -0.40 30.64 -8.77
N SER A 887 0.67 30.43 -9.52
CA SER A 887 1.97 30.03 -8.97
C SER A 887 2.68 31.09 -8.12
N LEU A 888 2.31 32.38 -8.17
CA LEU A 888 2.95 33.39 -7.32
C LEU A 888 2.49 33.34 -5.86
N GLY A 889 1.26 32.85 -5.58
CA GLY A 889 0.78 32.63 -4.21
C GLY A 889 1.68 31.68 -3.43
N MET A 890 2.36 30.77 -4.12
CA MET A 890 3.36 29.86 -3.52
C MET A 890 4.50 30.60 -2.82
N ARG A 891 4.88 31.81 -3.24
CA ARG A 891 5.94 32.55 -2.56
C ARG A 891 5.46 33.16 -1.24
N GLU A 892 4.17 33.45 -1.13
CA GLU A 892 3.54 33.92 0.12
C GLU A 892 3.40 32.77 1.12
N ASP A 893 3.05 31.58 0.64
CA ASP A 893 2.87 30.37 1.46
C ASP A 893 4.19 29.67 1.83
N TYR A 894 5.18 29.67 0.93
CA TYR A 894 6.42 28.87 1.05
C TYR A 894 7.73 29.68 0.98
N GLY A 895 7.68 31.01 0.85
CA GLY A 895 8.87 31.88 0.93
C GLY A 895 9.94 31.59 -0.11
N HIS A 896 11.19 31.34 0.32
CA HIS A 896 12.32 31.04 -0.56
C HIS A 896 12.35 29.60 -1.08
N ASP A 897 11.43 28.75 -0.62
CA ASP A 897 11.33 27.34 -0.97
C ASP A 897 10.39 27.10 -2.18
N ALA A 898 9.66 28.13 -2.63
CA ALA A 898 9.01 28.11 -3.93
C ALA A 898 10.06 28.34 -5.03
N LEU A 899 10.46 27.28 -5.74
CA LEU A 899 11.33 27.36 -6.93
C LEU A 899 10.86 26.40 -8.02
N THR A 900 11.18 26.74 -9.26
CA THR A 900 11.05 25.82 -10.40
C THR A 900 12.39 25.61 -11.08
N ARG A 901 13.30 26.59 -11.07
CA ARG A 901 14.65 26.42 -11.60
C ARG A 901 15.66 26.08 -10.51
N VAL A 902 16.21 24.87 -10.59
CA VAL A 902 17.06 24.26 -9.58
C VAL A 902 18.37 25.03 -9.39
N ALA A 903 19.09 25.29 -10.48
CA ALA A 903 20.43 25.90 -10.42
C ALA A 903 20.43 27.30 -9.79
N SER A 904 19.38 28.09 -10.03
CA SER A 904 19.25 29.45 -9.48
C SER A 904 18.44 29.53 -8.19
N ARG A 905 17.73 28.46 -7.82
CA ARG A 905 16.71 28.44 -6.75
C ARG A 905 15.68 29.55 -6.89
N ARG A 906 15.08 29.67 -8.08
CA ARG A 906 14.11 30.72 -8.43
C ARG A 906 12.82 30.08 -8.94
N LEU A 907 11.68 30.62 -8.55
CA LEU A 907 10.39 30.34 -9.17
C LEU A 907 10.32 31.14 -10.47
N LEU A 908 10.40 30.47 -11.61
CA LEU A 908 10.44 31.11 -12.94
C LEU A 908 9.33 30.59 -13.88
N ASP A 909 8.82 29.40 -13.61
CA ASP A 909 7.77 28.75 -14.39
C ASP A 909 6.43 29.04 -13.73
N HIS A 910 5.46 29.46 -14.54
CA HIS A 910 4.19 29.95 -14.03
C HIS A 910 3.00 29.42 -14.82
N ILE A 911 1.89 29.27 -14.09
CA ILE A 911 0.55 29.08 -14.62
C ILE A 911 -0.27 30.33 -14.31
N VAL A 912 -0.82 30.95 -15.35
CA VAL A 912 -1.72 32.11 -15.27
C VAL A 912 -3.09 31.68 -15.77
N VAL A 913 -4.14 32.08 -15.06
CA VAL A 913 -5.53 31.77 -15.41
C VAL A 913 -6.40 33.03 -15.37
N THR A 914 -7.60 32.98 -15.92
CA THR A 914 -8.62 34.02 -15.72
C THR A 914 -9.20 33.94 -14.29
N ARG A 915 -9.56 35.07 -13.69
CA ARG A 915 -10.01 35.11 -12.28
C ARG A 915 -11.38 34.50 -12.03
N ASP A 916 -12.25 34.48 -13.02
CA ASP A 916 -13.53 33.76 -12.98
C ASP A 916 -13.31 32.26 -12.76
N LEU A 917 -12.30 31.68 -13.43
CA LEU A 917 -11.89 30.29 -13.20
C LEU A 917 -11.44 30.08 -11.75
N VAL A 918 -10.67 31.00 -11.17
CA VAL A 918 -10.25 30.94 -9.74
C VAL A 918 -11.44 31.06 -8.79
N ALA A 919 -12.40 31.93 -9.09
CA ALA A 919 -13.57 32.14 -8.25
C ALA A 919 -14.53 30.94 -8.24
N ALA A 920 -14.48 30.10 -9.27
CA ALA A 920 -15.20 28.83 -9.34
C ALA A 920 -14.51 27.71 -8.55
N MET A 921 -13.27 27.90 -8.07
CA MET A 921 -12.55 26.91 -7.27
C MET A 921 -12.96 27.01 -5.79
N PRO A 922 -13.24 25.89 -5.10
CA PRO A 922 -13.51 25.90 -3.67
C PRO A 922 -12.33 26.47 -2.87
N GLU A 923 -12.63 27.32 -1.87
CA GLU A 923 -11.60 28.04 -1.07
C GLU A 923 -10.70 27.08 -0.27
N GLU A 924 -11.24 25.90 0.07
CA GLU A 924 -10.54 24.78 0.73
C GLU A 924 -9.56 24.03 -0.19
N ASP A 925 -9.72 24.14 -1.51
CA ASP A 925 -8.87 23.45 -2.50
C ASP A 925 -7.76 24.36 -3.07
N LEU A 926 -7.85 25.68 -2.88
CA LEU A 926 -6.81 26.64 -3.33
C LEU A 926 -5.40 26.31 -2.78
N GLY A 927 -5.32 25.67 -1.62
CA GLY A 927 -4.06 25.23 -0.99
C GLY A 927 -3.51 23.89 -1.51
N GLU A 928 -4.30 23.15 -2.30
CA GLU A 928 -3.95 21.83 -2.88
C GLU A 928 -3.55 21.92 -4.36
N GLN A 929 -3.72 23.08 -4.98
CA GLN A 929 -3.85 23.19 -6.43
C GLN A 929 -2.61 23.63 -7.23
N LEU A 930 -1.45 23.92 -6.61
CA LEU A 930 -0.21 24.12 -7.37
C LEU A 930 1.00 23.50 -6.72
N ILE A 931 1.44 22.37 -7.27
CA ILE A 931 2.65 21.69 -6.84
C ILE A 931 3.15 20.84 -7.98
N VAL A 932 4.47 20.67 -8.04
CA VAL A 932 5.07 19.51 -8.69
C VAL A 932 6.01 18.75 -7.78
N ARG A 933 5.83 17.43 -7.90
CA ARG A 933 6.48 16.23 -7.32
C ARG A 933 7.98 16.17 -7.60
N SER A 934 8.80 15.34 -6.95
CA SER A 934 8.88 14.71 -5.60
C SER A 934 10.26 14.03 -5.51
N ASP A 935 10.56 13.45 -4.35
CA ASP A 935 11.36 12.22 -4.08
C ASP A 935 12.79 12.09 -4.63
N LEU A 936 13.27 13.05 -5.43
CA LEU A 936 14.59 13.03 -6.04
C LEU A 936 15.37 14.24 -5.55
N GLU A 937 16.57 14.03 -4.99
CA GLU A 937 17.47 15.13 -4.67
C GLU A 937 17.62 16.05 -5.89
N LEU A 938 17.56 17.36 -5.70
CA LEU A 938 17.62 18.37 -6.77
C LEU A 938 18.80 18.17 -7.74
N ALA A 939 19.93 17.68 -7.23
CA ALA A 939 21.12 17.35 -8.02
C ALA A 939 20.90 16.12 -8.92
N ALA A 940 20.22 15.09 -8.41
CA ALA A 940 19.82 13.92 -9.19
C ALA A 940 18.74 14.30 -10.21
N PHE A 941 17.78 15.16 -9.84
CA PHE A 941 16.73 15.63 -10.73
C PHE A 941 17.28 16.39 -11.94
N THR A 942 18.22 17.33 -11.71
CA THR A 942 18.88 18.10 -12.78
C THR A 942 19.65 17.18 -13.73
N LYS A 943 20.37 16.21 -13.16
CA LYS A 943 21.17 15.25 -13.94
C LYS A 943 20.30 14.37 -14.83
N ASP A 944 19.19 13.88 -14.31
CA ASP A 944 18.42 12.80 -14.91
C ASP A 944 17.19 13.27 -15.70
N TYR A 945 16.67 14.47 -15.42
CA TYR A 945 15.42 14.97 -15.98
C TYR A 945 15.57 16.38 -16.59
N SER A 946 15.67 17.44 -15.78
CA SER A 946 15.75 18.83 -16.25
C SER A 946 16.27 19.77 -15.14
N ASP A 947 16.89 20.90 -15.49
CA ASP A 947 17.22 21.98 -14.53
C ASP A 947 15.99 22.80 -14.09
N HIS A 948 14.83 22.52 -14.68
CA HIS A 948 13.53 23.02 -14.24
C HIS A 948 12.65 21.87 -13.72
N ILE A 949 11.91 22.15 -12.65
CA ILE A 949 10.88 21.30 -12.08
C ILE A 949 9.56 21.66 -12.77
N PRO A 950 8.70 20.69 -13.14
CA PRO A 950 7.39 21.00 -13.71
C PRO A 950 6.55 21.92 -12.78
N VAL A 951 5.46 22.51 -13.25
CA VAL A 951 4.40 23.15 -12.43
C VAL A 951 3.06 22.57 -12.84
N ALA A 952 2.27 22.03 -11.93
CA ALA A 952 1.02 21.34 -12.21
C ALA A 952 -0.12 21.97 -11.43
N VAL A 953 -1.30 21.99 -12.04
CA VAL A 953 -2.56 22.44 -11.47
C VAL A 953 -3.65 21.42 -11.77
N ARG A 954 -4.55 21.23 -10.80
CA ARG A 954 -5.73 20.37 -10.91
C ARG A 954 -6.99 21.23 -10.89
N PHE A 955 -7.85 21.06 -11.87
CA PHE A 955 -9.18 21.66 -11.92
C PHE A 955 -10.25 20.60 -11.64
N ILE A 956 -11.32 20.97 -10.94
CA ILE A 956 -12.51 20.11 -10.77
C ILE A 956 -13.41 20.33 -12.00
N ILE A 957 -13.91 19.24 -12.60
CA ILE A 957 -14.75 19.27 -13.82
C ILE A 957 -16.06 18.53 -13.56
N GLY A 958 -17.20 19.22 -13.62
CA GLY A 958 -18.52 18.67 -13.27
C GLY A 958 -19.30 19.55 -12.28
N ASP A 959 -20.56 19.18 -12.01
CA ASP A 959 -21.48 19.92 -11.10
C ASP A 959 -21.05 19.96 -9.63
#